data_AF-A0A3M1RM23-F1
#
_entry.id   AF-A0A3M1RM23-F1
#
_cell.length_a   1.000
_cell.length_b   1.000
_cell.length_c   1.000
_cell.angle_alpha   90.00
_cell.angle_beta   90.00
_cell.angle_gamma   90.00
#
_symmetry.space_group_name_H-M   'P 1'
#
loop_
_entity.id
_entity.type
_entity.pdbx_description
1 polymer ?
#
loop_
_entity_poly.entity_id
_entity_poly.type
_entity_poly.pdbx_seq_one_letter_code
_entity_poly.pdbx_strand_id
1 'polypeptide(L)'
;MLRHPAIADGVFHRERVTETSDESMEGSMYRRCWFVLVAAAIWWMPARTEAAGPSAQAALQLKPVQADVDYDVPTGDEVEACKIEAKKLGKAVGWEVSNGQGVTLRRFLDTNGDNKVDMWCYFAGGIEVYRDIDSDGNGKVDQYRWLNTAGTRWGIDTNEDGKIDKWQAISPEEVAYEAVKALADSDEQRFLRLLLSADELKQLPLSEEHATKVAEHLAKARSAFRAAATAAGLSDVDWVQFNANRPGVIPGDTASADVYVYENALAFTERKGEPLQLLLGTLVRVGNAWRLVDAPSPVSAETASAEGIFFTPPAVASATPQVPEAASTAQNAPNAELQKLIEAIADMDQAIASASSLEQQAELYEKRTQILEQLIAKSETEQDRAMWIRQLADETSAAVQSGAFPKGIDHLKALYEALKKDPKRKELAALVRLRQITAEYGLAIQDPKADYAKVQETWMSNLEGFVKDYGDVPAAAEAMLQLGISLEYAGETEKAQQWYQQLVDRFPNSPDAAKAKGAIRRLNLVGQRLELQGHDPQGGLVDLSAYRGKVVLIQFWASWCEPCKQDMPLLKDLISRYGSKLAVIGINLDNSADQLKSFLAENRLPWPQIFEEGGLDSKPATDLGVFTLPTVILVDPEGRVVSCNLSTAGIDEQIKSIVR
;
A
#
# COMPACT_ATOMS: atom_id res chain seq x y z
N MET A 1 -38.10 13.13 -3.79
CA MET A 1 -39.44 12.96 -4.40
C MET A 1 -39.27 12.31 -5.77
N LEU A 2 -39.31 10.98 -5.82
CA LEU A 2 -39.72 10.15 -6.96
C LEU A 2 -40.15 8.84 -6.32
N ARG A 3 -41.46 8.61 -6.27
CA ARG A 3 -42.09 7.45 -5.62
C ARG A 3 -41.95 6.25 -6.54
N HIS A 4 -41.45 5.12 -6.05
CA HIS A 4 -41.73 3.84 -6.71
C HIS A 4 -43.25 3.61 -6.65
N PRO A 5 -43.92 3.34 -7.79
CA PRO A 5 -45.33 2.96 -7.74
C PRO A 5 -45.42 1.57 -7.10
N ALA A 6 -46.33 1.44 -6.13
CA ALA A 6 -46.79 0.15 -5.66
C ALA A 6 -47.34 -0.65 -6.86
N ILE A 7 -46.65 -1.70 -7.26
CA ILE A 7 -47.15 -2.70 -8.21
C ILE A 7 -46.91 -4.07 -7.56
N ALA A 8 -47.72 -4.36 -6.55
CA ALA A 8 -48.09 -5.72 -6.24
C ALA A 8 -49.35 -6.01 -7.05
N ASP A 9 -49.26 -6.88 -8.05
CA ASP A 9 -50.38 -7.72 -8.55
C ASP A 9 -49.90 -8.66 -9.68
N GLY A 10 -48.78 -9.35 -9.44
CA GLY A 10 -48.35 -10.49 -10.26
C GLY A 10 -48.64 -11.80 -9.52
N VAL A 11 -49.90 -12.26 -9.52
CA VAL A 11 -50.26 -13.55 -8.88
C VAL A 11 -49.60 -14.70 -9.65
N PHE A 12 -48.68 -15.43 -9.00
CA PHE A 12 -48.13 -16.67 -9.55
C PHE A 12 -49.19 -17.78 -9.55
N HIS A 13 -49.59 -18.25 -10.73
CA HIS A 13 -50.42 -19.45 -10.86
C HIS A 13 -49.56 -20.71 -10.96
N ARG A 14 -49.76 -21.62 -10.01
CA ARG A 14 -49.07 -22.90 -9.91
C ARG A 14 -49.77 -23.94 -10.80
N GLU A 15 -49.25 -24.21 -11.99
CA GLU A 15 -49.64 -25.40 -12.74
C GLU A 15 -49.09 -26.65 -12.03
N ARG A 16 -50.02 -27.52 -11.65
CA ARG A 16 -49.78 -28.72 -10.86
C ARG A 16 -49.44 -29.86 -11.83
N VAL A 17 -48.17 -30.23 -11.94
CA VAL A 17 -47.77 -31.50 -12.57
C VAL A 17 -48.29 -32.62 -11.68
N THR A 18 -49.20 -33.42 -12.24
CA THR A 18 -49.79 -34.59 -11.60
C THR A 18 -48.78 -35.71 -11.53
N GLU A 19 -48.40 -36.10 -10.31
CA GLU A 19 -47.77 -37.38 -10.04
C GLU A 19 -48.66 -38.15 -9.06
N THR A 20 -49.08 -39.32 -9.49
CA THR A 20 -50.01 -40.24 -8.84
C THR A 20 -49.29 -41.10 -7.82
N SER A 21 -49.77 -41.13 -6.57
CA SER A 21 -49.85 -42.37 -5.76
C SER A 21 -50.65 -42.12 -4.48
N ASP A 22 -51.77 -42.86 -4.38
CA ASP A 22 -52.36 -43.47 -3.18
C ASP A 22 -51.97 -42.97 -1.78
N GLU A 23 -52.95 -42.50 -0.99
CA GLU A 23 -53.59 -43.30 0.07
C GLU A 23 -54.63 -42.49 0.88
N SER A 24 -55.84 -43.07 0.94
CA SER A 24 -56.83 -43.10 2.03
C SER A 24 -57.17 -41.87 2.91
N MET A 25 -58.47 -41.55 2.82
CA MET A 25 -59.47 -41.51 3.90
C MET A 25 -59.72 -40.26 4.76
N GLU A 26 -61.03 -40.01 4.87
CA GLU A 26 -61.81 -39.26 5.89
C GLU A 26 -61.64 -37.73 5.87
N GLY A 27 -62.69 -36.93 5.67
CA GLY A 27 -64.07 -37.05 6.12
C GLY A 27 -64.35 -35.81 6.97
N SER A 28 -64.94 -34.77 6.41
CA SER A 28 -66.38 -34.48 6.57
C SER A 28 -66.63 -33.28 7.49
N MET A 29 -67.68 -32.55 7.12
CA MET A 29 -68.43 -31.55 7.88
C MET A 29 -67.91 -30.09 7.80
N TYR A 30 -68.72 -29.09 7.45
CA TYR A 30 -70.18 -29.03 7.39
C TYR A 30 -70.63 -27.80 6.57
N ARG A 31 -71.67 -28.06 5.75
CA ARG A 31 -72.89 -27.26 5.51
C ARG A 31 -72.78 -25.83 4.94
N ARG A 32 -73.39 -25.47 3.80
CA ARG A 32 -74.68 -25.78 3.13
C ARG A 32 -75.56 -24.52 3.04
N CYS A 33 -75.90 -24.21 1.78
CA CYS A 33 -77.21 -23.76 1.26
C CYS A 33 -77.62 -22.31 1.54
N TRP A 34 -78.11 -21.55 0.54
CA TRP A 34 -79.37 -21.72 -0.21
C TRP A 34 -79.28 -21.14 -1.66
N PHE A 35 -79.71 -21.86 -2.72
CA PHE A 35 -80.99 -21.77 -3.49
C PHE A 35 -81.27 -20.39 -4.18
N VAL A 36 -81.72 -20.23 -5.44
CA VAL A 36 -81.97 -21.09 -6.62
C VAL A 36 -82.47 -20.21 -7.82
N LEU A 37 -82.38 -20.72 -9.07
CA LEU A 37 -83.20 -20.38 -10.29
C LEU A 37 -82.92 -19.01 -11.01
N VAL A 38 -82.89 -18.82 -12.33
CA VAL A 38 -83.31 -19.52 -13.57
C VAL A 38 -82.37 -19.12 -14.72
N ALA A 39 -82.15 -20.04 -15.66
CA ALA A 39 -81.41 -19.87 -16.92
C ALA A 39 -82.17 -19.12 -18.03
N ALA A 40 -81.48 -18.28 -18.81
CA ALA A 40 -81.71 -18.10 -20.25
C ALA A 40 -80.55 -17.33 -20.92
N ALA A 41 -79.73 -18.09 -21.66
CA ALA A 41 -79.24 -17.83 -23.01
C ALA A 41 -78.70 -16.45 -23.43
N ILE A 42 -77.42 -16.50 -23.85
CA ILE A 42 -76.82 -15.83 -25.03
C ILE A 42 -76.13 -14.48 -24.79
N TRP A 43 -74.80 -14.58 -24.92
CA TRP A 43 -73.77 -13.59 -25.29
C TRP A 43 -72.90 -12.96 -24.20
N TRP A 44 -71.60 -13.01 -24.52
CA TRP A 44 -70.41 -12.57 -23.79
C TRP A 44 -70.02 -13.39 -22.56
N MET A 45 -69.27 -14.47 -22.80
CA MET A 45 -68.16 -14.73 -21.88
C MET A 45 -67.20 -13.54 -22.02
N PRO A 46 -66.91 -12.77 -20.96
CA PRO A 46 -65.70 -11.97 -20.99
C PRO A 46 -64.58 -12.97 -21.25
N ALA A 47 -63.73 -12.69 -22.24
CA ALA A 47 -62.43 -13.32 -22.29
C ALA A 47 -61.91 -13.29 -20.85
N ARG A 48 -61.54 -14.46 -20.30
CA ARG A 48 -60.69 -14.45 -19.12
C ARG A 48 -59.50 -13.61 -19.56
N THR A 49 -59.47 -12.36 -19.14
CA THR A 49 -58.25 -11.59 -19.13
C THR A 49 -57.39 -12.35 -18.12
N GLU A 50 -56.70 -13.39 -18.59
CA GLU A 50 -55.40 -13.71 -18.03
C GLU A 50 -54.71 -12.35 -17.96
N ALA A 51 -54.47 -11.90 -16.73
CA ALA A 51 -53.62 -10.74 -16.52
C ALA A 51 -52.38 -11.03 -17.36
N ALA A 52 -52.11 -10.16 -18.34
CA ALA A 52 -51.00 -10.37 -19.24
C ALA A 52 -49.75 -10.61 -18.36
N GLY A 53 -49.08 -11.74 -18.57
CA GLY A 53 -47.84 -12.04 -17.86
C GLY A 53 -46.86 -10.87 -18.00
N PRO A 54 -45.90 -10.72 -17.08
CA PRO A 54 -44.97 -9.60 -17.13
C PRO A 54 -44.29 -9.55 -18.50
N SER A 55 -44.19 -8.36 -19.09
CA SER A 55 -43.51 -8.18 -20.37
C SER A 55 -42.05 -7.80 -20.16
N ALA A 56 -41.17 -8.22 -21.08
CA ALA A 56 -39.76 -7.84 -21.03
C ALA A 56 -39.59 -6.31 -21.05
N GLN A 57 -40.41 -5.60 -21.84
CA GLN A 57 -40.42 -4.14 -21.90
C GLN A 57 -40.76 -3.50 -20.55
N ALA A 58 -41.79 -3.97 -19.84
CA ALA A 58 -42.16 -3.43 -18.53
C ALA A 58 -41.08 -3.74 -17.48
N ALA A 59 -40.52 -4.96 -17.51
CA ALA A 59 -39.47 -5.39 -16.60
C ALA A 59 -38.17 -4.57 -16.76
N LEU A 60 -37.82 -4.17 -17.99
CA LEU A 60 -36.65 -3.34 -18.28
C LEU A 60 -36.81 -1.86 -17.85
N GLN A 61 -38.02 -1.40 -17.53
CA GLN A 61 -38.23 -0.07 -16.93
C GLN A 61 -37.84 -0.01 -15.45
N LEU A 62 -37.73 -1.15 -14.78
CA LEU A 62 -37.28 -1.22 -13.40
C LEU A 62 -35.78 -0.90 -13.35
N LYS A 63 -35.43 0.01 -12.44
CA LYS A 63 -34.07 0.49 -12.25
C LYS A 63 -33.61 0.15 -10.83
N PRO A 64 -32.31 -0.07 -10.63
CA PRO A 64 -31.73 -0.15 -9.28
C PRO A 64 -32.14 1.05 -8.42
N VAL A 65 -32.33 0.83 -7.12
CA VAL A 65 -32.56 1.94 -6.17
C VAL A 65 -31.33 2.85 -6.10
N GLN A 66 -30.12 2.28 -6.11
CA GLN A 66 -28.87 3.03 -6.07
C GLN A 66 -28.47 3.52 -7.46
N ALA A 67 -28.07 4.79 -7.55
CA ALA A 67 -27.88 5.49 -8.83
C ALA A 67 -26.53 5.19 -9.52
N ASP A 68 -25.54 4.70 -8.78
CA ASP A 68 -24.17 4.41 -9.24
C ASP A 68 -23.96 2.98 -9.74
N VAL A 69 -25.05 2.26 -10.03
CA VAL A 69 -25.01 0.88 -10.53
C VAL A 69 -24.81 0.88 -12.05
N ASP A 70 -23.72 0.26 -12.50
CA ASP A 70 -23.48 -0.02 -13.91
C ASP A 70 -24.07 -1.40 -14.28
N TYR A 71 -24.98 -1.42 -15.25
CA TYR A 71 -25.72 -2.60 -15.68
C TYR A 71 -26.18 -2.48 -17.13
N ASP A 72 -26.48 -3.60 -17.78
CA ASP A 72 -26.90 -3.58 -19.18
C ASP A 72 -28.28 -2.91 -19.33
N VAL A 73 -28.33 -1.82 -20.10
CA VAL A 73 -29.56 -1.10 -20.46
C VAL A 73 -29.76 -1.20 -21.98
N PRO A 74 -30.64 -2.10 -22.46
CA PRO A 74 -30.92 -2.23 -23.88
C PRO A 74 -31.49 -0.95 -24.47
N THR A 75 -31.08 -0.62 -25.68
CA THR A 75 -31.64 0.47 -26.49
C THR A 75 -33.03 0.11 -27.01
N GLY A 76 -33.77 1.10 -27.55
CA GLY A 76 -35.17 0.93 -27.97
C GLY A 76 -35.41 -0.28 -28.89
N ASP A 77 -34.55 -0.47 -29.89
CA ASP A 77 -34.66 -1.58 -30.85
C ASP A 77 -34.26 -2.93 -30.22
N GLU A 78 -33.35 -2.93 -29.24
CA GLU A 78 -32.91 -4.14 -28.53
C GLU A 78 -33.96 -4.65 -27.54
N VAL A 79 -34.79 -3.76 -26.98
CA VAL A 79 -35.90 -4.13 -26.08
C VAL A 79 -36.91 -5.04 -26.77
N GLU A 80 -37.17 -4.85 -28.07
CA GLU A 80 -38.10 -5.68 -28.83
C GLU A 80 -37.63 -7.13 -28.97
N ALA A 81 -36.31 -7.35 -28.97
CA ALA A 81 -35.71 -8.68 -29.05
C ALA A 81 -35.60 -9.37 -27.67
N CYS A 82 -35.88 -8.66 -26.57
CA CYS A 82 -35.76 -9.21 -25.23
C CYS A 82 -36.90 -10.18 -24.89
N LYS A 83 -36.57 -11.22 -24.13
CA LYS A 83 -37.51 -12.25 -23.68
C LYS A 83 -37.60 -12.27 -22.17
N ILE A 84 -38.76 -12.65 -21.65
CA ILE A 84 -38.98 -12.87 -20.23
C ILE A 84 -39.52 -14.28 -20.01
N GLU A 85 -38.91 -15.02 -19.09
CA GLU A 85 -39.22 -16.42 -18.83
C GLU A 85 -39.36 -16.68 -17.33
N ALA A 86 -40.25 -17.59 -16.95
CA ALA A 86 -40.36 -18.02 -15.56
C ALA A 86 -39.13 -18.84 -15.15
N LYS A 87 -38.59 -18.55 -13.97
CA LYS A 87 -37.41 -19.22 -13.41
C LYS A 87 -37.68 -19.74 -12.00
N LYS A 88 -37.17 -20.92 -11.70
CA LYS A 88 -37.14 -21.49 -10.36
C LYS A 88 -35.69 -21.76 -9.95
N LEU A 89 -35.26 -21.16 -8.84
CA LEU A 89 -33.91 -21.27 -8.30
C LEU A 89 -33.99 -21.75 -6.86
N GLY A 90 -33.84 -23.07 -6.67
CA GLY A 90 -34.07 -23.70 -5.38
C GLY A 90 -35.52 -23.51 -4.92
N LYS A 91 -35.70 -22.77 -3.81
CA LYS A 91 -37.02 -22.40 -3.28
C LYS A 91 -37.59 -21.12 -3.89
N ALA A 92 -36.74 -20.27 -4.44
CA ALA A 92 -37.17 -19.02 -5.05
C ALA A 92 -37.82 -19.26 -6.42
N VAL A 93 -38.87 -18.50 -6.72
CA VAL A 93 -39.57 -18.52 -8.00
C VAL A 93 -39.67 -17.10 -8.53
N GLY A 94 -39.67 -16.92 -9.85
CA GLY A 94 -39.75 -15.59 -10.41
C GLY A 94 -39.53 -15.52 -11.90
N TRP A 95 -39.02 -14.40 -12.38
CA TRP A 95 -38.88 -14.09 -13.80
C TRP A 95 -37.45 -13.70 -14.15
N GLU A 96 -36.98 -14.13 -15.32
CA GLU A 96 -35.67 -13.79 -15.88
C GLU A 96 -35.87 -13.08 -17.21
N VAL A 97 -35.23 -11.93 -17.39
CA VAL A 97 -35.24 -11.18 -18.65
C VAL A 97 -33.89 -11.40 -19.33
N SER A 98 -33.91 -11.75 -20.62
CA SER A 98 -32.71 -11.92 -21.44
C SER A 98 -32.81 -11.12 -22.74
N ASN A 99 -31.66 -10.75 -23.31
CA ASN A 99 -31.60 -10.07 -24.61
C ASN A 99 -31.86 -11.07 -25.78
N GLY A 100 -31.85 -10.57 -27.01
CA GLY A 100 -32.07 -11.40 -28.21
C GLY A 100 -31.06 -12.55 -28.42
N GLN A 101 -29.94 -12.52 -27.72
CA GLN A 101 -28.89 -13.55 -27.74
C GLN A 101 -28.99 -14.53 -26.54
N GLY A 102 -29.97 -14.35 -25.65
CA GLY A 102 -30.16 -15.18 -24.46
C GLY A 102 -29.28 -14.79 -23.26
N VAL A 103 -28.59 -13.64 -23.32
CA VAL A 103 -27.81 -13.11 -22.19
C VAL A 103 -28.76 -12.50 -21.17
N THR A 104 -28.65 -12.91 -19.90
CA THR A 104 -29.49 -12.40 -18.81
C THR A 104 -29.24 -10.91 -18.54
N LEU A 105 -30.31 -10.13 -18.46
CA LEU A 105 -30.31 -8.71 -18.15
C LEU A 105 -30.87 -8.42 -16.76
N ARG A 106 -31.96 -9.09 -16.38
CA ARG A 106 -32.66 -8.90 -15.10
C ARG A 106 -33.15 -10.22 -14.54
N ARG A 107 -33.31 -10.28 -13.22
CA ARG A 107 -34.04 -11.36 -12.56
C ARG A 107 -34.84 -10.82 -11.37
N PHE A 108 -36.09 -11.25 -11.24
CA PHE A 108 -37.00 -10.82 -10.18
C PHE A 108 -37.51 -12.06 -9.47
N LEU A 109 -37.32 -12.16 -8.16
CA LEU A 109 -37.57 -13.39 -7.41
C LEU A 109 -38.44 -13.11 -6.18
N ASP A 110 -39.36 -14.04 -5.93
CA ASP A 110 -40.00 -14.29 -4.66
C ASP A 110 -39.17 -15.36 -3.95
N THR A 111 -38.52 -14.99 -2.84
CA THR A 111 -37.64 -15.88 -2.10
C THR A 111 -38.30 -16.48 -0.86
N ASN A 112 -39.41 -15.90 -0.39
CA ASN A 112 -40.12 -16.32 0.82
C ASN A 112 -41.42 -17.12 0.54
N GLY A 113 -41.90 -17.15 -0.71
CA GLY A 113 -43.06 -17.89 -1.18
C GLY A 113 -44.40 -17.22 -0.96
N ASP A 114 -44.44 -15.91 -0.69
CA ASP A 114 -45.66 -15.13 -0.49
C ASP A 114 -46.31 -14.61 -1.80
N ASN A 115 -45.71 -14.95 -2.95
CA ASN A 115 -46.06 -14.51 -4.29
C ASN A 115 -45.80 -13.02 -4.56
N LYS A 116 -44.94 -12.36 -3.79
CA LYS A 116 -44.42 -11.03 -4.09
C LYS A 116 -42.93 -11.12 -4.41
N VAL A 117 -42.50 -10.31 -5.37
CA VAL A 117 -41.07 -10.16 -5.62
C VAL A 117 -40.48 -9.42 -4.43
N ASP A 118 -39.46 -10.02 -3.82
CA ASP A 118 -38.69 -9.46 -2.71
C ASP A 118 -37.21 -9.25 -3.09
N MET A 119 -36.84 -9.59 -4.34
CA MET A 119 -35.47 -9.53 -4.80
C MET A 119 -35.37 -9.17 -6.29
N TRP A 120 -34.71 -8.04 -6.59
CA TRP A 120 -34.50 -7.53 -7.95
C TRP A 120 -33.02 -7.57 -8.28
N CYS A 121 -32.63 -8.36 -9.26
CA CYS A 121 -31.25 -8.60 -9.66
C CYS A 121 -30.97 -7.97 -11.04
N TYR A 122 -29.79 -7.35 -11.17
CA TYR A 122 -29.35 -6.61 -12.34
C TYR A 122 -28.02 -7.18 -12.84
N PHE A 123 -27.86 -7.23 -14.17
CA PHE A 123 -26.75 -7.92 -14.83
C PHE A 123 -26.00 -7.00 -15.79
N ALA A 124 -24.69 -7.22 -15.90
CA ALA A 124 -23.81 -6.62 -16.91
C ALA A 124 -23.05 -7.75 -17.62
N GLY A 125 -23.16 -7.84 -18.94
CA GLY A 125 -22.59 -8.94 -19.73
C GLY A 125 -23.07 -10.33 -19.30
N GLY A 126 -24.26 -10.44 -18.70
CA GLY A 126 -24.81 -11.69 -18.17
C GLY A 126 -24.30 -12.10 -16.78
N ILE A 127 -23.47 -11.28 -16.13
CA ILE A 127 -23.00 -11.48 -14.76
C ILE A 127 -23.87 -10.64 -13.81
N GLU A 128 -24.37 -11.22 -12.72
CA GLU A 128 -25.15 -10.47 -11.73
C GLU A 128 -24.25 -9.48 -11.00
N VAL A 129 -24.49 -8.18 -11.19
CA VAL A 129 -23.65 -7.12 -10.64
C VAL A 129 -24.29 -6.42 -9.45
N TYR A 130 -25.62 -6.46 -9.36
CA TYR A 130 -26.32 -5.72 -8.32
C TYR A 130 -27.66 -6.35 -7.97
N ARG A 131 -28.09 -6.15 -6.72
CA ARG A 131 -29.37 -6.63 -6.21
C ARG A 131 -29.98 -5.69 -5.17
N ASP A 132 -31.26 -5.38 -5.36
CA ASP A 132 -32.15 -4.79 -4.37
C ASP A 132 -32.90 -5.92 -3.63
N ILE A 133 -33.02 -5.83 -2.31
CA ILE A 133 -33.72 -6.81 -1.47
C ILE A 133 -34.71 -6.09 -0.55
N ASP A 134 -35.93 -6.61 -0.48
CA ASP A 134 -36.93 -6.31 0.54
C ASP A 134 -36.88 -7.46 1.58
N SER A 135 -36.13 -7.25 2.65
CA SER A 135 -35.80 -8.33 3.57
C SER A 135 -36.87 -8.63 4.62
N ASP A 136 -37.80 -7.70 4.84
CA ASP A 136 -38.92 -7.85 5.77
C ASP A 136 -40.28 -8.08 5.08
N GLY A 137 -40.33 -8.01 3.74
CA GLY A 137 -41.49 -8.30 2.91
C GLY A 137 -42.54 -7.20 2.91
N ASN A 138 -42.19 -5.98 3.31
CA ASN A 138 -43.14 -4.88 3.44
C ASN A 138 -43.43 -4.14 2.12
N GLY A 139 -42.76 -4.52 1.03
CA GLY A 139 -42.89 -3.96 -0.31
C GLY A 139 -41.89 -2.84 -0.61
N LYS A 140 -40.89 -2.62 0.23
CA LYS A 140 -39.82 -1.65 0.03
C LYS A 140 -38.46 -2.29 0.20
N VAL A 141 -37.51 -1.80 -0.58
CA VAL A 141 -36.13 -2.29 -0.57
C VAL A 141 -35.40 -1.67 0.61
N ASP A 142 -34.86 -2.52 1.49
CA ASP A 142 -34.11 -2.15 2.69
C ASP A 142 -32.64 -2.61 2.64
N GLN A 143 -32.25 -3.38 1.62
CA GLN A 143 -30.85 -3.77 1.41
C GLN A 143 -30.40 -3.67 -0.04
N TYR A 144 -29.14 -3.29 -0.23
CA TYR A 144 -28.52 -3.08 -1.53
C TYR A 144 -27.20 -3.84 -1.59
N ARG A 145 -27.02 -4.65 -2.64
CA ARG A 145 -25.85 -5.52 -2.76
C ARG A 145 -25.18 -5.38 -4.12
N TRP A 146 -23.89 -5.07 -4.10
CA TRP A 146 -23.01 -5.17 -5.24
C TRP A 146 -22.33 -6.54 -5.22
N LEU A 147 -22.20 -7.14 -6.40
CA LEU A 147 -21.84 -8.54 -6.57
C LEU A 147 -20.86 -8.69 -7.74
N ASN A 148 -20.07 -9.75 -7.69
CA ASN A 148 -19.14 -10.14 -8.75
C ASN A 148 -18.24 -8.99 -9.19
N THR A 149 -18.33 -8.57 -10.46
CA THR A 149 -17.46 -7.55 -11.06
C THR A 149 -17.78 -6.12 -10.60
N ALA A 150 -18.91 -5.89 -9.93
CA ALA A 150 -19.31 -4.56 -9.45
C ALA A 150 -19.00 -4.33 -7.96
N GLY A 151 -18.35 -5.29 -7.30
CA GLY A 151 -17.83 -5.13 -5.94
C GLY A 151 -18.43 -6.08 -4.92
N THR A 152 -18.26 -5.73 -3.64
CA THR A 152 -18.65 -6.56 -2.48
C THR A 152 -19.50 -5.81 -1.46
N ARG A 153 -19.80 -4.54 -1.72
CA ARG A 153 -20.67 -3.68 -0.92
C ARG A 153 -22.03 -4.33 -0.60
N TRP A 154 -22.41 -4.30 0.67
CA TRP A 154 -23.75 -4.64 1.17
C TRP A 154 -24.22 -3.55 2.12
N GLY A 155 -25.10 -2.68 1.62
CA GLY A 155 -25.69 -1.57 2.38
C GLY A 155 -27.05 -1.95 2.97
N ILE A 156 -27.36 -1.36 4.12
CA ILE A 156 -28.66 -1.47 4.81
C ILE A 156 -29.26 -0.06 4.92
N ASP A 157 -30.51 0.06 4.53
CA ASP A 157 -31.36 1.25 4.72
C ASP A 157 -32.45 0.90 5.72
N THR A 158 -32.28 1.36 6.96
CA THR A 158 -33.19 1.02 8.06
C THR A 158 -34.44 1.89 8.07
N ASN A 159 -34.43 3.00 7.33
CA ASN A 159 -35.52 3.97 7.31
C ASN A 159 -36.29 3.98 5.97
N GLU A 160 -35.79 3.23 4.98
CA GLU A 160 -36.36 2.98 3.66
C GLU A 160 -36.53 4.26 2.83
N ASP A 161 -35.63 5.23 2.99
CA ASP A 161 -35.59 6.46 2.19
C ASP A 161 -34.83 6.31 0.86
N GLY A 162 -34.27 5.13 0.60
CA GLY A 162 -33.47 4.81 -0.57
C GLY A 162 -31.97 5.07 -0.36
N LYS A 163 -31.54 5.46 0.84
CA LYS A 163 -30.13 5.75 1.15
C LYS A 163 -29.60 4.78 2.19
N ILE A 164 -28.35 4.38 1.98
CA ILE A 164 -27.67 3.46 2.89
C ILE A 164 -27.40 4.14 4.23
N ASP A 165 -27.93 3.60 5.32
CA ASP A 165 -27.63 4.07 6.67
C ASP A 165 -26.31 3.46 7.19
N LYS A 166 -26.05 2.20 6.84
CA LYS A 166 -24.86 1.46 7.29
C LYS A 166 -24.39 0.40 6.30
N TRP A 167 -23.11 0.08 6.35
CA TRP A 167 -22.51 -1.01 5.58
C TRP A 167 -22.44 -2.29 6.41
N GLN A 168 -23.20 -3.31 5.99
CA GLN A 168 -23.11 -4.67 6.51
C GLN A 168 -21.84 -5.39 6.01
N ALA A 169 -21.41 -5.09 4.79
CA ALA A 169 -20.12 -5.49 4.24
C ALA A 169 -19.59 -4.40 3.29
N ILE A 170 -18.29 -4.14 3.34
CA ILE A 170 -17.59 -3.24 2.42
C ILE A 170 -16.08 -3.52 2.50
N SER A 171 -15.44 -3.66 1.34
CA SER A 171 -13.99 -3.85 1.20
C SER A 171 -13.23 -2.55 1.49
N PRO A 172 -11.92 -2.58 1.80
CA PRO A 172 -11.16 -1.35 2.02
C PRO A 172 -11.06 -0.50 0.75
N GLU A 173 -11.03 -1.12 -0.44
CA GLU A 173 -11.07 -0.44 -1.73
C GLU A 173 -12.38 0.33 -1.93
N GLU A 174 -13.51 -0.29 -1.58
CA GLU A 174 -14.81 0.34 -1.68
C GLU A 174 -15.03 1.40 -0.59
N VAL A 175 -14.42 1.26 0.59
CA VAL A 175 -14.37 2.34 1.59
C VAL A 175 -13.65 3.57 1.02
N ALA A 176 -12.51 3.36 0.36
CA ALA A 176 -11.76 4.44 -0.29
C ALA A 176 -12.59 5.14 -1.37
N TYR A 177 -13.26 4.36 -2.23
CA TYR A 177 -14.17 4.89 -3.25
C TYR A 177 -15.27 5.76 -2.64
N GLU A 178 -15.98 5.25 -1.61
CA GLU A 178 -17.04 5.98 -0.93
C GLU A 178 -16.53 7.24 -0.21
N ALA A 179 -15.33 7.20 0.37
CA ALA A 179 -14.70 8.33 1.05
C ALA A 179 -14.32 9.45 0.05
N VAL A 180 -13.77 9.09 -1.11
CA VAL A 180 -13.48 10.04 -2.20
C VAL A 180 -14.76 10.68 -2.71
N LYS A 181 -15.81 9.89 -2.96
CA LYS A 181 -17.10 10.44 -3.38
C LYS A 181 -17.73 11.34 -2.32
N ALA A 182 -17.65 10.97 -1.05
CA ALA A 182 -18.13 11.81 0.04
C ALA A 182 -17.41 13.17 0.07
N LEU A 183 -16.09 13.20 -0.10
CA LEU A 183 -15.33 14.45 -0.20
C LEU A 183 -15.72 15.27 -1.43
N ALA A 184 -15.74 14.64 -2.61
CA ALA A 184 -16.03 15.30 -3.88
C ALA A 184 -17.43 15.94 -3.88
N ASP A 185 -18.41 15.26 -3.29
CA ASP A 185 -19.80 15.72 -3.19
C ASP A 185 -20.06 16.59 -1.94
N SER A 186 -19.05 16.77 -1.07
CA SER A 186 -19.20 17.36 0.27
C SER A 186 -20.32 16.70 1.10
N ASP A 187 -20.54 15.40 0.90
CA ASP A 187 -21.57 14.61 1.57
C ASP A 187 -21.07 14.02 2.89
N GLU A 188 -21.26 14.79 3.96
CA GLU A 188 -20.92 14.37 5.32
C GLU A 188 -21.65 13.09 5.75
N GLN A 189 -22.90 12.87 5.34
CA GLN A 189 -23.64 11.66 5.74
C GLN A 189 -23.08 10.42 5.03
N ARG A 190 -22.58 10.57 3.79
CA ARG A 190 -21.85 9.52 3.08
C ARG A 190 -20.52 9.18 3.75
N PHE A 191 -19.81 10.16 4.30
CA PHE A 191 -18.61 9.91 5.07
C PHE A 191 -18.90 9.26 6.44
N LEU A 192 -19.87 9.78 7.20
CA LEU A 192 -20.14 9.32 8.57
C LEU A 192 -20.48 7.83 8.66
N ARG A 193 -21.14 7.25 7.64
CA ARG A 193 -21.47 5.81 7.61
C ARG A 193 -20.28 4.90 7.31
N LEU A 194 -19.11 5.47 6.98
CA LEU A 194 -17.84 4.75 6.81
C LEU A 194 -17.03 4.72 8.12
N LEU A 195 -17.30 5.63 9.05
CA LEU A 195 -16.57 5.71 10.32
C LEU A 195 -16.91 4.56 11.25
N LEU A 196 -15.91 4.12 12.02
CA LEU A 196 -16.11 3.21 13.13
C LEU A 196 -17.04 3.85 14.17
N SER A 197 -18.15 3.17 14.48
CA SER A 197 -19.08 3.67 15.49
C SER A 197 -18.57 3.40 16.91
N ALA A 198 -19.06 4.19 17.88
CA ALA A 198 -18.70 4.00 19.29
C ALA A 198 -19.12 2.63 19.84
N ASP A 199 -20.19 2.03 19.31
CA ASP A 199 -20.63 0.70 19.75
C ASP A 199 -19.82 -0.41 19.09
N GLU A 200 -19.41 -0.25 17.82
CA GLU A 200 -18.45 -1.17 17.19
C GLU A 200 -17.08 -1.10 17.90
N LEU A 201 -16.59 0.09 18.26
CA LEU A 201 -15.32 0.25 18.99
C LEU A 201 -15.33 -0.51 20.33
N LYS A 202 -16.43 -0.44 21.10
CA LYS A 202 -16.57 -1.17 22.36
C LYS A 202 -16.59 -2.69 22.19
N GLN A 203 -16.98 -3.18 21.02
CA GLN A 203 -17.04 -4.61 20.71
C GLN A 203 -15.70 -5.15 20.20
N LEU A 204 -14.77 -4.29 19.79
CA LEU A 204 -13.44 -4.70 19.38
C LEU A 204 -12.60 -5.06 20.62
N PRO A 205 -11.89 -6.21 20.61
CA PRO A 205 -11.03 -6.64 21.70
C PRO A 205 -9.69 -5.88 21.67
N LEU A 206 -9.75 -4.56 21.77
CA LEU A 206 -8.59 -3.68 21.85
C LEU A 206 -8.18 -3.44 23.31
N SER A 207 -6.90 -3.16 23.53
CA SER A 207 -6.43 -2.64 24.81
C SER A 207 -7.06 -1.28 25.12
N GLU A 208 -7.15 -0.91 26.39
CA GLU A 208 -7.66 0.41 26.81
C GLU A 208 -6.89 1.57 26.15
N GLU A 209 -5.58 1.39 25.95
CA GLU A 209 -4.73 2.35 25.25
C GLU A 209 -5.14 2.53 23.78
N HIS A 210 -5.24 1.43 23.01
CA HIS A 210 -5.63 1.49 21.60
C HIS A 210 -7.06 2.00 21.44
N ALA A 211 -7.99 1.55 22.30
CA ALA A 211 -9.37 2.01 22.27
C ALA A 211 -9.48 3.52 22.53
N THR A 212 -8.68 4.06 23.48
CA THR A 212 -8.59 5.49 23.76
C THR A 212 -8.07 6.27 22.55
N LYS A 213 -6.95 5.83 21.95
CA LYS A 213 -6.37 6.47 20.76
C LYS A 213 -7.38 6.50 19.59
N VAL A 214 -8.02 5.37 19.29
CA VAL A 214 -9.05 5.31 18.25
C VAL A 214 -10.22 6.27 18.54
N ALA A 215 -10.67 6.36 19.80
CA ALA A 215 -11.73 7.28 20.19
C ALA A 215 -11.35 8.76 20.00
N GLU A 216 -10.10 9.14 20.28
CA GLU A 216 -9.59 10.49 20.07
C GLU A 216 -9.57 10.90 18.60
N HIS A 217 -9.19 9.98 17.70
CA HIS A 217 -9.21 10.20 16.26
C HIS A 217 -10.66 10.34 15.75
N LEU A 218 -11.55 9.43 16.15
CA LEU A 218 -12.98 9.50 15.80
C LEU A 218 -13.65 10.80 16.24
N ALA A 219 -13.27 11.34 17.42
CA ALA A 219 -13.79 12.60 17.93
C ALA A 219 -13.44 13.80 17.03
N LYS A 220 -12.33 13.73 16.29
CA LYS A 220 -11.85 14.78 15.38
C LYS A 220 -12.28 14.56 13.92
N ALA A 221 -12.60 13.31 13.54
CA ALA A 221 -12.86 12.93 12.15
C ALA A 221 -13.96 13.78 11.48
N ARG A 222 -15.08 14.04 12.17
CA ARG A 222 -16.19 14.81 11.58
C ARG A 222 -15.80 16.27 11.26
N SER A 223 -15.10 16.96 12.15
CA SER A 223 -14.66 18.33 11.90
C SER A 223 -13.54 18.39 10.87
N ALA A 224 -12.62 17.42 10.90
CA ALA A 224 -11.56 17.28 9.89
C ALA A 224 -12.14 17.06 8.48
N PHE A 225 -13.16 16.21 8.34
CA PHE A 225 -13.84 15.99 7.08
C PHE A 225 -14.47 17.28 6.53
N ARG A 226 -15.16 18.07 7.36
CA ARG A 226 -15.72 19.36 6.93
C ARG A 226 -14.65 20.34 6.45
N ALA A 227 -13.51 20.36 7.12
CA ALA A 227 -12.38 21.18 6.70
C ALA A 227 -11.81 20.70 5.36
N ALA A 228 -11.63 19.39 5.19
CA ALA A 228 -11.16 18.80 3.93
C ALA A 228 -12.13 19.05 2.78
N ALA A 229 -13.43 18.79 2.97
CA ALA A 229 -14.47 19.00 1.95
C ALA A 229 -14.57 20.47 1.49
N THR A 230 -14.20 21.43 2.34
CA THR A 230 -14.18 22.86 1.99
C THR A 230 -12.84 23.35 1.46
N ALA A 231 -11.80 22.51 1.47
CA ALA A 231 -10.48 22.85 0.94
C ALA A 231 -10.55 23.01 -0.60
N ALA A 232 -9.92 24.08 -1.09
CA ALA A 232 -9.87 24.36 -2.51
C ALA A 232 -9.14 23.23 -3.25
N GLY A 233 -9.80 22.58 -4.20
CA GLY A 233 -9.18 21.58 -5.06
C GLY A 233 -9.62 20.13 -4.84
N LEU A 234 -10.54 19.87 -3.92
CA LEU A 234 -11.11 18.53 -3.70
C LEU A 234 -12.50 18.31 -4.33
N SER A 235 -13.05 19.34 -4.99
CA SER A 235 -14.23 19.18 -5.86
C SER A 235 -13.81 18.56 -7.20
N ASP A 236 -14.69 17.71 -7.76
CA ASP A 236 -14.48 17.00 -9.04
C ASP A 236 -13.25 16.08 -9.03
N VAL A 237 -13.08 15.33 -7.95
CA VAL A 237 -12.02 14.32 -7.81
C VAL A 237 -12.60 12.94 -8.12
N ASP A 238 -11.94 12.22 -9.02
CA ASP A 238 -12.28 10.86 -9.39
C ASP A 238 -11.38 9.86 -8.66
N TRP A 239 -11.99 8.78 -8.14
CA TRP A 239 -11.24 7.69 -7.53
C TRP A 239 -10.56 6.86 -8.62
N VAL A 240 -9.29 6.52 -8.41
CA VAL A 240 -8.50 5.68 -9.32
C VAL A 240 -8.22 4.33 -8.67
N GLN A 241 -7.61 4.34 -7.49
CA GLN A 241 -7.15 3.12 -6.84
C GLN A 241 -6.97 3.30 -5.34
N PHE A 242 -7.25 2.24 -4.58
CA PHE A 242 -6.82 2.11 -3.20
C PHE A 242 -5.41 1.54 -3.10
N ASN A 243 -4.60 2.08 -2.19
CA ASN A 243 -3.25 1.61 -1.95
C ASN A 243 -2.98 1.61 -0.45
N ALA A 244 -2.49 0.50 0.07
CA ALA A 244 -2.00 0.38 1.43
C ALA A 244 -0.93 -0.69 1.48
N ASN A 245 -0.12 -0.69 2.55
CA ASN A 245 0.69 -1.84 2.91
C ASN A 245 -0.21 -3.04 3.27
N ARG A 246 0.37 -4.24 3.39
CA ARG A 246 -0.39 -5.43 3.85
C ARG A 246 -1.09 -5.12 5.18
N PRO A 247 -2.35 -5.56 5.39
CA PRO A 247 -3.04 -5.31 6.64
C PRO A 247 -2.33 -6.05 7.77
N GLY A 248 -2.18 -5.37 8.90
CA GLY A 248 -1.71 -5.99 10.14
C GLY A 248 -2.86 -6.60 10.94
N VAL A 249 -2.48 -7.33 11.99
CA VAL A 249 -3.41 -7.99 12.92
C VAL A 249 -3.06 -7.58 14.34
N ILE A 250 -4.06 -7.11 15.08
CA ILE A 250 -4.01 -6.96 16.53
C ILE A 250 -4.60 -8.23 17.15
N PRO A 251 -3.78 -9.06 17.82
CA PRO A 251 -4.25 -10.33 18.36
C PRO A 251 -5.33 -10.12 19.42
N GLY A 252 -6.44 -10.83 19.29
CA GLY A 252 -7.43 -10.95 20.36
C GLY A 252 -7.14 -12.14 21.28
N ASP A 253 -7.95 -12.34 22.32
CA ASP A 253 -7.84 -13.50 23.22
C ASP A 253 -7.98 -14.86 22.50
N THR A 254 -8.56 -14.84 21.30
CA THR A 254 -8.68 -15.99 20.39
C THR A 254 -8.43 -15.53 18.95
N ALA A 255 -8.02 -16.43 18.06
CA ALA A 255 -7.85 -16.09 16.63
C ALA A 255 -9.14 -15.57 15.96
N SER A 256 -10.31 -15.97 16.45
CA SER A 256 -11.61 -15.42 16.01
C SER A 256 -11.90 -14.01 16.51
N ALA A 257 -11.11 -13.52 17.47
CA ALA A 257 -11.20 -12.20 18.05
C ALA A 257 -10.12 -11.24 17.51
N ASP A 258 -9.29 -11.67 16.56
CA ASP A 258 -8.27 -10.83 15.95
C ASP A 258 -8.88 -9.61 15.23
N VAL A 259 -8.26 -8.44 15.42
CA VAL A 259 -8.66 -7.19 14.76
C VAL A 259 -7.71 -6.91 13.60
N TYR A 260 -8.24 -6.85 12.39
CA TYR A 260 -7.47 -6.56 11.18
C TYR A 260 -7.46 -5.06 10.92
N VAL A 261 -6.29 -4.52 10.60
CA VAL A 261 -6.07 -3.08 10.49
C VAL A 261 -5.20 -2.75 9.27
N TYR A 262 -5.58 -1.73 8.50
CA TYR A 262 -4.68 -1.02 7.61
C TYR A 262 -4.24 0.28 8.28
N GLU A 263 -2.93 0.53 8.26
CA GLU A 263 -2.32 1.79 8.65
C GLU A 263 -1.93 2.58 7.41
N ASN A 264 -2.06 3.91 7.49
CA ASN A 264 -1.65 4.82 6.41
C ASN A 264 -2.19 4.45 5.03
N ALA A 265 -3.46 4.05 4.97
CA ALA A 265 -4.11 3.73 3.71
C ALA A 265 -4.29 4.99 2.86
N LEU A 266 -4.12 4.85 1.56
CA LEU A 266 -4.20 5.92 0.57
C LEU A 266 -5.30 5.63 -0.46
N ALA A 267 -5.92 6.70 -0.94
CA ALA A 267 -6.67 6.72 -2.18
C ALA A 267 -5.89 7.52 -3.22
N PHE A 268 -5.49 6.85 -4.30
CA PHE A 268 -5.07 7.49 -5.53
C PHE A 268 -6.30 8.00 -6.25
N THR A 269 -6.24 9.26 -6.63
CA THR A 269 -7.32 9.99 -7.26
C THR A 269 -6.80 10.82 -8.42
N GLU A 270 -7.69 11.26 -9.29
CA GLU A 270 -7.37 12.17 -10.38
C GLU A 270 -8.32 13.35 -10.36
N ARG A 271 -7.80 14.52 -10.73
CA ARG A 271 -8.59 15.73 -10.89
C ARG A 271 -8.21 16.38 -12.21
N LYS A 272 -9.14 16.39 -13.16
CA LYS A 272 -8.92 16.92 -14.52
C LYS A 272 -7.68 16.30 -15.20
N GLY A 273 -7.42 15.03 -14.93
CA GLY A 273 -6.27 14.28 -15.45
C GLY A 273 -4.96 14.48 -14.69
N GLU A 274 -4.94 15.28 -13.63
CA GLU A 274 -3.76 15.42 -12.75
C GLU A 274 -3.90 14.47 -11.54
N PRO A 275 -2.86 13.69 -11.20
CA PRO A 275 -2.90 12.77 -10.08
C PRO A 275 -2.90 13.52 -8.74
N LEU A 276 -3.73 13.05 -7.81
CA LEU A 276 -3.86 13.53 -6.44
C LEU A 276 -3.90 12.33 -5.50
N GLN A 277 -3.25 12.42 -4.35
CA GLN A 277 -3.31 11.39 -3.32
C GLN A 277 -4.06 11.90 -2.10
N LEU A 278 -4.95 11.06 -1.56
CA LEU A 278 -5.63 11.31 -0.30
C LEU A 278 -5.19 10.26 0.72
N LEU A 279 -4.72 10.70 1.88
CA LEU A 279 -4.54 9.86 3.05
C LEU A 279 -5.90 9.55 3.66
N LEU A 280 -6.27 8.28 3.69
CA LEU A 280 -7.45 7.76 4.39
C LEU A 280 -7.18 7.51 5.87
N GLY A 281 -5.91 7.31 6.24
CA GLY A 281 -5.48 7.03 7.60
C GLY A 281 -5.69 5.57 7.98
N THR A 282 -6.22 5.34 9.19
CA THR A 282 -6.40 3.99 9.73
C THR A 282 -7.76 3.40 9.33
N LEU A 283 -7.75 2.16 8.81
CA LEU A 283 -8.97 1.36 8.61
C LEU A 283 -8.96 0.15 9.52
N VAL A 284 -10.07 -0.11 10.21
CA VAL A 284 -10.26 -1.27 11.09
C VAL A 284 -11.39 -2.14 10.57
N ARG A 285 -11.20 -3.47 10.56
CA ARG A 285 -12.23 -4.40 10.15
C ARG A 285 -13.18 -4.75 11.29
N VAL A 286 -14.48 -4.59 11.06
CA VAL A 286 -15.56 -5.02 11.94
C VAL A 286 -16.47 -5.99 11.17
N GLY A 287 -16.42 -7.28 11.53
CA GLY A 287 -17.12 -8.32 10.78
C GLY A 287 -16.67 -8.37 9.32
N ASN A 288 -17.58 -8.13 8.38
CA ASN A 288 -17.31 -8.11 6.93
C ASN A 288 -17.13 -6.70 6.37
N ALA A 289 -16.97 -5.70 7.23
CA ALA A 289 -16.96 -4.31 6.83
C ALA A 289 -15.72 -3.60 7.38
N TRP A 290 -15.01 -2.90 6.50
CA TRP A 290 -13.92 -2.02 6.92
C TRP A 290 -14.48 -0.65 7.35
N ARG A 291 -13.85 -0.03 8.35
CA ARG A 291 -14.26 1.22 8.97
C ARG A 291 -13.11 2.20 9.02
N LEU A 292 -13.34 3.45 8.66
CA LEU A 292 -12.40 4.53 8.85
C LEU A 292 -12.36 4.94 10.33
N VAL A 293 -11.17 5.31 10.79
CA VAL A 293 -10.97 5.95 12.11
C VAL A 293 -10.70 7.45 11.95
N ASP A 294 -10.24 7.86 10.76
CA ASP A 294 -9.85 9.21 10.41
C ASP A 294 -10.71 9.79 9.27
N ALA A 295 -10.60 11.10 9.06
CA ALA A 295 -11.13 11.73 7.87
C ALA A 295 -10.10 11.67 6.73
N PRO A 296 -10.54 11.42 5.49
CA PRO A 296 -9.66 11.49 4.33
C PRO A 296 -9.14 12.93 4.15
N SER A 297 -7.85 13.06 3.85
CA SER A 297 -7.17 14.35 3.69
C SER A 297 -6.14 14.32 2.55
N PRO A 298 -5.82 15.44 1.89
CA PRO A 298 -4.76 15.47 0.88
C PRO A 298 -3.40 15.11 1.46
N VAL A 299 -2.59 14.35 0.71
CA VAL A 299 -1.22 14.06 1.11
C VAL A 299 -0.34 15.33 1.00
N SER A 300 -0.01 15.92 2.14
CA SER A 300 1.06 16.90 2.36
C SER A 300 2.25 16.26 3.08
N ALA A 301 3.37 17.00 3.22
CA ALA A 301 4.52 16.55 4.00
C ALA A 301 4.17 16.19 5.46
N GLU A 302 3.17 16.85 6.06
CA GLU A 302 2.67 16.58 7.43
C GLU A 302 1.86 15.27 7.51
N THR A 303 1.04 14.98 6.50
CA THR A 303 0.24 13.75 6.45
C THR A 303 1.06 12.54 5.94
N ALA A 304 2.13 12.77 5.18
CA ALA A 304 3.05 11.72 4.75
C ALA A 304 3.83 11.11 5.93
N SER A 305 3.88 11.81 7.07
CA SER A 305 4.49 11.38 8.34
C SER A 305 3.47 10.96 9.41
N ALA A 306 2.19 10.74 9.06
CA ALA A 306 1.19 10.31 10.03
C ALA A 306 1.61 8.98 10.68
N GLU A 307 1.86 9.01 12.00
CA GLU A 307 2.13 7.80 12.77
C GLU A 307 0.86 6.96 12.88
N GLY A 308 1.01 5.65 12.65
CA GLY A 308 -0.10 4.73 12.77
C GLY A 308 -0.54 4.50 14.23
N ILE A 309 -1.81 4.17 14.42
CA ILE A 309 -2.43 3.97 15.75
C ILE A 309 -1.97 2.66 16.42
N PHE A 310 -1.76 1.61 15.63
CA PHE A 310 -1.71 0.22 16.09
C PHE A 310 -0.36 -0.49 15.92
N PHE A 311 0.36 -0.22 14.83
CA PHE A 311 1.60 -0.94 14.48
C PHE A 311 2.85 -0.09 14.61
N THR A 312 2.80 0.93 15.45
CA THR A 312 3.99 1.59 15.97
C THR A 312 4.77 0.53 16.76
N PRO A 313 5.99 0.14 16.33
CA PRO A 313 6.80 -0.77 17.12
C PRO A 313 6.93 -0.18 18.53
N PRO A 314 6.76 -0.96 19.62
CA PRO A 314 7.32 -0.51 20.89
C PRO A 314 8.78 -0.27 20.60
N ALA A 315 9.27 0.96 20.82
CA ALA A 315 10.56 1.41 20.34
C ALA A 315 11.63 0.33 20.57
N VAL A 316 11.93 -0.48 19.53
CA VAL A 316 13.14 -1.28 19.53
C VAL A 316 14.20 -0.22 19.44
N ALA A 317 15.06 -0.16 20.44
CA ALA A 317 16.20 0.72 20.55
C ALA A 317 17.04 0.69 19.25
N SER A 318 16.57 1.45 18.29
CA SER A 318 17.12 1.81 17.00
C SER A 318 17.03 3.32 17.07
N ALA A 319 18.21 3.92 17.11
CA ALA A 319 18.43 5.26 17.59
C ALA A 319 17.98 6.28 16.54
N THR A 320 16.68 6.54 16.48
CA THR A 320 16.13 7.86 16.20
C THR A 320 15.50 8.32 17.52
N PRO A 321 15.91 9.45 18.09
CA PRO A 321 15.46 9.81 19.43
C PRO A 321 14.04 10.34 19.41
N GLN A 322 13.07 9.44 19.60
CA GLN A 322 11.89 9.81 20.37
C GLN A 322 12.35 10.05 21.82
N VAL A 323 11.96 11.20 22.37
CA VAL A 323 12.12 11.54 23.79
C VAL A 323 11.63 10.34 24.62
N PRO A 324 12.49 9.67 25.41
CA PRO A 324 12.04 8.57 26.24
C PRO A 324 11.10 9.08 27.31
N GLU A 325 10.01 8.35 27.53
CA GLU A 325 9.08 8.49 28.66
C GLU A 325 9.74 8.05 29.99
N ALA A 326 10.97 8.50 30.23
CA ALA A 326 11.76 8.28 31.43
C ALA A 326 12.03 9.60 32.15
N ALA A 327 10.97 10.37 32.40
CA ALA A 327 10.94 11.41 33.41
C ALA A 327 10.11 11.01 34.64
N SER A 328 9.81 9.71 34.83
CA SER A 328 8.97 9.25 35.96
C SER A 328 9.69 8.46 37.06
N THR A 329 11.02 8.31 37.01
CA THR A 329 11.78 7.67 38.11
C THR A 329 12.99 8.44 38.61
N ALA A 330 13.10 9.73 38.30
CA ALA A 330 13.91 10.66 39.08
C ALA A 330 12.99 11.50 39.96
N GLN A 331 13.09 11.32 41.27
CA GLN A 331 12.66 12.34 42.22
C GLN A 331 13.42 13.63 41.90
N ASN A 332 12.82 14.54 41.11
CA ASN A 332 12.98 16.00 41.08
C ASN A 332 12.18 16.55 39.86
N ALA A 333 11.47 17.67 40.06
CA ALA A 333 10.48 18.27 39.15
C ALA A 333 10.95 18.49 37.67
N PRO A 334 10.03 18.57 36.68
CA PRO A 334 10.42 18.80 35.28
C PRO A 334 11.05 20.18 35.09
N ASN A 335 12.20 20.21 34.42
CA ASN A 335 12.85 21.43 33.97
C ASN A 335 12.01 22.03 32.82
N ALA A 336 11.05 22.91 33.18
CA ALA A 336 10.12 23.56 32.26
C ALA A 336 10.81 24.31 31.10
N GLU A 337 12.11 24.61 31.22
CA GLU A 337 12.90 25.21 30.15
C GLU A 337 13.31 24.18 29.08
N LEU A 338 13.65 22.95 29.49
CA LEU A 338 14.01 21.86 28.56
C LEU A 338 12.79 21.43 27.73
N GLN A 339 11.62 21.37 28.37
CA GLN A 339 10.36 21.01 27.71
C GLN A 339 9.96 22.03 26.63
N LYS A 340 10.14 23.32 26.90
CA LYS A 340 9.92 24.38 25.89
C LYS A 340 10.86 24.27 24.69
N LEU A 341 12.10 23.86 24.90
CA LEU A 341 13.05 23.65 23.80
C LEU A 341 12.67 22.44 22.94
N ILE A 342 12.13 21.38 23.55
CA ILE A 342 11.62 20.20 22.82
C ILE A 342 10.37 20.59 22.01
N GLU A 343 9.43 21.32 22.59
CA GLU A 343 8.26 21.85 21.87
C GLU A 343 8.67 22.72 20.68
N ALA A 344 9.68 23.59 20.87
CA ALA A 344 10.20 24.43 19.82
C ALA A 344 10.84 23.64 18.66
N ILE A 345 11.34 22.41 18.88
CA ILE A 345 11.83 21.55 17.79
C ILE A 345 10.66 21.13 16.89
N ALA A 346 9.53 20.72 17.46
CA ALA A 346 8.36 20.32 16.68
C ALA A 346 7.81 21.47 15.83
N ASP A 347 7.77 22.69 16.41
CA ASP A 347 7.40 23.90 15.66
C ASP A 347 8.37 24.18 14.50
N MET A 348 9.68 23.96 14.71
CA MET A 348 10.67 24.10 13.64
C MET A 348 10.51 23.03 12.56
N ASP A 349 10.21 21.79 12.90
CA ASP A 349 9.98 20.72 11.93
C ASP A 349 8.80 21.07 11.01
N GLN A 350 7.71 21.59 11.58
CA GLN A 350 6.56 22.06 10.81
C GLN A 350 6.90 23.25 9.92
N ALA A 351 7.67 24.22 10.45
CA ALA A 351 8.09 25.38 9.69
C ALA A 351 9.04 25.02 8.53
N ILE A 352 9.97 24.07 8.74
CA ILE A 352 10.89 23.57 7.72
C ILE A 352 10.12 22.86 6.61
N ALA A 353 9.17 21.99 6.97
CA ALA A 353 8.32 21.29 6.02
C ALA A 353 7.47 22.24 5.15
N SER A 354 7.08 23.40 5.70
CA SER A 354 6.28 24.43 5.04
C SER A 354 7.12 25.49 4.29
N ALA A 355 8.45 25.38 4.32
CA ALA A 355 9.33 26.39 3.74
C ALA A 355 9.28 26.37 2.21
N SER A 356 9.14 27.56 1.61
CA SER A 356 8.93 27.76 0.18
C SER A 356 10.22 27.99 -0.63
N SER A 357 11.37 28.16 0.04
CA SER A 357 12.67 28.34 -0.61
C SER A 357 13.81 27.75 0.23
N LEU A 358 14.96 27.49 -0.42
CA LEU A 358 16.17 27.00 0.25
C LEU A 358 16.73 28.02 1.24
N GLU A 359 16.61 29.33 0.97
CA GLU A 359 17.02 30.37 1.92
C GLU A 359 16.17 30.32 3.19
N GLN A 360 14.85 30.15 3.05
CA GLN A 360 13.96 29.99 4.20
C GLN A 360 14.27 28.72 4.98
N GLN A 361 14.53 27.61 4.29
CA GLN A 361 14.95 26.35 4.94
C GLN A 361 16.26 26.54 5.71
N ALA A 362 17.27 27.21 5.14
CA ALA A 362 18.54 27.45 5.80
C ALA A 362 18.39 28.25 7.10
N GLU A 363 17.54 29.29 7.12
CA GLU A 363 17.27 30.06 8.33
C GLU A 363 16.56 29.24 9.42
N LEU A 364 15.68 28.32 9.03
CA LEU A 364 14.95 27.47 9.96
C LEU A 364 15.84 26.35 10.52
N TYR A 365 16.67 25.72 9.68
CA TYR A 365 17.67 24.75 10.12
C TYR A 365 18.72 25.38 11.04
N GLU A 366 19.12 26.63 10.80
CA GLU A 366 19.99 27.39 11.72
C GLU A 366 19.35 27.52 13.11
N LYS A 367 18.10 27.98 13.19
CA LYS A 367 17.37 28.13 14.46
C LYS A 367 17.21 26.79 15.17
N ARG A 368 16.85 25.75 14.43
CA ARG A 368 16.67 24.41 14.97
C ARG A 368 17.97 23.83 15.52
N THR A 369 19.07 24.02 14.80
CA THR A 369 20.41 23.61 15.26
C THR A 369 20.77 24.32 16.57
N GLN A 370 20.50 25.62 16.69
CA GLN A 370 20.72 26.38 17.93
C GLN A 370 19.86 25.88 19.10
N ILE A 371 18.63 25.41 18.85
CA ILE A 371 17.77 24.79 19.88
C ILE A 371 18.37 23.47 20.35
N LEU A 372 18.84 22.62 19.43
CA LEU A 372 19.52 21.37 19.76
C LEU A 372 20.80 21.61 20.55
N GLU A 373 21.60 22.62 20.20
CA GLU A 373 22.78 23.03 20.97
C GLU A 373 22.42 23.42 22.42
N GLN A 374 21.30 24.13 22.61
CA GLN A 374 20.80 24.47 23.95
C GLN A 374 20.35 23.23 24.72
N LEU A 375 19.68 22.27 24.08
CA LEU A 375 19.30 21.00 24.69
C LEU A 375 20.54 20.20 25.13
N ILE A 376 21.58 20.13 24.30
CA ILE A 376 22.86 19.50 24.63
C ILE A 376 23.49 20.17 25.86
N ALA A 377 23.52 21.51 25.89
CA ALA A 377 24.11 22.27 26.99
C ALA A 377 23.34 22.14 28.31
N LYS A 378 22.01 22.05 28.24
CA LYS A 378 21.11 21.97 29.40
C LYS A 378 20.78 20.55 29.85
N SER A 379 21.14 19.53 29.06
CA SER A 379 20.97 18.13 29.43
C SER A 379 21.68 17.82 30.75
N GLU A 380 20.96 17.20 31.69
CA GLU A 380 21.48 16.87 33.01
C GLU A 380 22.24 15.54 32.99
N THR A 381 21.78 14.58 32.18
CA THR A 381 22.41 13.26 32.04
C THR A 381 23.31 13.19 30.80
N GLU A 382 24.36 12.37 30.85
CA GLU A 382 25.18 12.10 29.65
C GLU A 382 24.39 11.33 28.58
N GLN A 383 23.36 10.57 28.96
CA GLN A 383 22.51 9.83 28.04
C GLN A 383 21.65 10.78 27.19
N ASP A 384 20.94 11.72 27.81
CA ASP A 384 20.13 12.72 27.09
C ASP A 384 21.03 13.60 26.22
N ARG A 385 22.20 13.97 26.73
CA ARG A 385 23.16 14.75 25.95
C ARG A 385 23.65 14.00 24.72
N ALA A 386 23.99 12.72 24.87
CA ALA A 386 24.41 11.87 23.76
C ALA A 386 23.30 11.73 22.70
N MET A 387 22.06 11.64 23.13
CA MET A 387 20.88 11.59 22.28
C MET A 387 20.76 12.85 21.39
N TRP A 388 20.77 14.03 22.01
CA TRP A 388 20.68 15.30 21.27
C TRP A 388 21.88 15.56 20.36
N ILE A 389 23.08 15.14 20.77
CA ILE A 389 24.29 15.21 19.92
C ILE A 389 24.10 14.40 18.64
N ARG A 390 23.56 13.17 18.73
CA ARG A 390 23.33 12.32 17.55
C ARG A 390 22.30 12.96 16.62
N GLN A 391 21.18 13.43 17.17
CA GLN A 391 20.14 14.09 16.39
C GLN A 391 20.67 15.31 15.64
N LEU A 392 21.42 16.18 16.32
CA LEU A 392 22.06 17.34 15.68
C LEU A 392 22.99 16.87 14.56
N ALA A 393 23.86 15.90 14.83
CA ALA A 393 24.82 15.42 13.84
C ALA A 393 24.17 14.83 12.59
N ASP A 394 23.21 13.93 12.77
CA ASP A 394 22.54 13.23 11.67
C ASP A 394 21.71 14.20 10.82
N GLU A 395 20.93 15.06 11.45
CA GLU A 395 20.04 15.97 10.74
C GLU A 395 20.80 17.11 10.06
N THR A 396 21.75 17.74 10.75
CA THR A 396 22.58 18.78 10.14
C THR A 396 23.35 18.21 8.95
N SER A 397 23.85 16.98 9.05
CA SER A 397 24.50 16.29 7.92
C SER A 397 23.54 16.04 6.76
N ALA A 398 22.30 15.61 7.02
CA ALA A 398 21.30 15.40 5.98
C ALA A 398 20.89 16.72 5.29
N ALA A 399 20.68 17.78 6.07
CA ALA A 399 20.31 19.11 5.57
C ALA A 399 21.43 19.76 4.73
N VAL A 400 22.71 19.50 5.06
CA VAL A 400 23.84 19.91 4.20
C VAL A 400 23.83 19.13 2.87
N GLN A 401 23.64 17.81 2.92
CA GLN A 401 23.66 16.95 1.72
C GLN A 401 22.51 17.24 0.75
N SER A 402 21.38 17.73 1.22
CA SER A 402 20.28 18.18 0.36
C SER A 402 20.48 19.60 -0.19
N GLY A 403 21.47 20.34 0.31
CA GLY A 403 21.71 21.75 -0.01
C GLY A 403 20.83 22.72 0.77
N ALA A 404 19.96 22.23 1.66
CA ALA A 404 19.04 23.05 2.45
C ALA A 404 19.74 23.85 3.56
N PHE A 405 20.88 23.37 4.07
CA PHE A 405 21.62 24.06 5.13
C PHE A 405 23.15 23.97 4.99
N PRO A 406 23.79 24.64 3.99
CA PRO A 406 25.23 24.54 3.75
C PRO A 406 26.10 24.95 4.95
N LYS A 407 25.65 25.92 5.75
CA LYS A 407 26.35 26.38 6.97
C LYS A 407 26.38 25.35 8.10
N GLY A 408 25.58 24.28 7.99
CA GLY A 408 25.59 23.18 8.95
C GLY A 408 26.96 22.53 9.16
N ILE A 409 27.85 22.61 8.17
CA ILE A 409 29.24 22.13 8.29
C ILE A 409 29.97 22.83 9.45
N ASP A 410 29.75 24.13 9.65
CA ASP A 410 30.42 24.88 10.72
C ASP A 410 29.95 24.41 12.11
N HIS A 411 28.67 24.07 12.25
CA HIS A 411 28.11 23.49 13.48
C HIS A 411 28.67 22.09 13.75
N LEU A 412 28.69 21.21 12.74
CA LEU A 412 29.27 19.87 12.87
C LEU A 412 30.74 19.93 13.26
N LYS A 413 31.50 20.85 12.66
CA LYS A 413 32.91 21.07 12.98
C LYS A 413 33.08 21.58 14.42
N ALA A 414 32.31 22.58 14.84
CA ALA A 414 32.37 23.11 16.19
C ALA A 414 32.03 22.04 17.25
N LEU A 415 30.98 21.24 16.98
CA LEU A 415 30.57 20.14 17.84
C LEU A 415 31.65 19.06 17.93
N TYR A 416 32.25 18.67 16.80
CA TYR A 416 33.37 17.73 16.78
C TYR A 416 34.56 18.23 17.60
N GLU A 417 34.98 19.49 17.40
CA GLU A 417 36.08 20.12 18.13
C GLU A 417 35.82 20.19 19.65
N ALA A 418 34.56 20.34 20.06
CA ALA A 418 34.17 20.30 21.45
C ALA A 418 34.24 18.88 22.03
N LEU A 419 33.70 17.89 21.32
CA LEU A 419 33.61 16.50 21.79
C LEU A 419 34.97 15.80 21.84
N LYS A 420 35.85 16.04 20.87
CA LYS A 420 37.16 15.36 20.80
C LYS A 420 38.11 15.69 21.96
N LYS A 421 37.83 16.77 22.72
CA LYS A 421 38.62 17.19 23.89
C LYS A 421 38.41 16.28 25.10
N ASP A 422 37.29 15.56 25.16
CA ASP A 422 36.98 14.63 26.25
C ASP A 422 37.11 13.18 25.75
N PRO A 423 38.10 12.42 26.22
CA PRO A 423 38.28 11.02 25.85
C PRO A 423 37.05 10.14 26.15
N LYS A 424 36.22 10.50 27.14
CA LYS A 424 34.99 9.75 27.46
C LYS A 424 33.93 9.88 26.36
N ARG A 425 34.02 10.90 25.52
CA ARG A 425 33.10 11.18 24.41
C ARG A 425 33.65 10.73 23.07
N LYS A 426 34.70 9.89 23.05
CA LYS A 426 35.37 9.42 21.83
C LYS A 426 34.38 8.86 20.79
N GLU A 427 33.41 8.04 21.20
CA GLU A 427 32.42 7.46 20.27
C GLU A 427 31.49 8.51 19.67
N LEU A 428 31.03 9.49 20.46
CA LEU A 428 30.21 10.60 19.97
C LEU A 428 31.02 11.52 19.06
N ALA A 429 32.27 11.84 19.43
CA ALA A 429 33.18 12.60 18.59
C ALA A 429 33.40 11.91 17.24
N ALA A 430 33.54 10.58 17.24
CA ALA A 430 33.67 9.79 16.03
C ALA A 430 32.41 9.86 15.16
N LEU A 431 31.23 9.67 15.75
CA LEU A 431 29.95 9.78 15.02
C LEU A 431 29.79 11.16 14.37
N VAL A 432 30.02 12.24 15.13
CA VAL A 432 29.92 13.61 14.60
C VAL A 432 30.97 13.84 13.51
N ARG A 433 32.20 13.34 13.67
CA ARG A 433 33.23 13.47 12.64
C ARG A 433 32.85 12.75 11.35
N LEU A 434 32.27 11.55 11.44
CA LEU A 434 31.84 10.82 10.25
C LEU A 434 30.72 11.58 9.52
N ARG A 435 29.72 12.08 10.26
CA ARG A 435 28.66 12.93 9.69
C ARG A 435 29.20 14.21 9.08
N GLN A 436 30.19 14.85 9.70
CA GLN A 436 30.89 15.99 9.12
C GLN A 436 31.56 15.63 7.78
N ILE A 437 32.28 14.50 7.71
CA ILE A 437 32.94 14.04 6.47
C ILE A 437 31.90 13.79 5.36
N THR A 438 30.79 13.15 5.69
CA THR A 438 29.69 12.89 4.75
C THR A 438 29.04 14.20 4.26
N ALA A 439 28.79 15.14 5.15
CA ALA A 439 28.25 16.46 4.83
C ALA A 439 29.20 17.27 3.93
N GLU A 440 30.50 17.28 4.25
CA GLU A 440 31.55 17.94 3.46
C GLU A 440 31.61 17.39 2.03
N TYR A 441 31.53 16.06 1.87
CA TYR A 441 31.49 15.41 0.56
C TYR A 441 30.21 15.77 -0.20
N GLY A 442 29.04 15.64 0.45
CA GLY A 442 27.75 15.96 -0.15
C GLY A 442 27.64 17.40 -0.65
N LEU A 443 28.15 18.37 0.12
CA LEU A 443 28.20 19.76 -0.31
C LEU A 443 29.17 19.96 -1.48
N ALA A 444 30.34 19.31 -1.45
CA ALA A 444 31.35 19.47 -2.48
C ALA A 444 30.87 18.95 -3.86
N ILE A 445 30.11 17.85 -3.90
CA ILE A 445 29.58 17.31 -5.17
C ILE A 445 28.40 18.11 -5.75
N GLN A 446 27.81 19.04 -4.98
CA GLN A 446 26.77 19.93 -5.47
C GLN A 446 27.32 21.09 -6.33
N ASP A 447 28.62 21.42 -6.21
CA ASP A 447 29.21 22.46 -7.05
C ASP A 447 29.28 21.98 -8.52
N PRO A 448 28.58 22.64 -9.46
CA PRO A 448 28.59 22.24 -10.87
C PRO A 448 29.99 22.31 -11.52
N LYS A 449 30.94 23.00 -10.88
CA LYS A 449 32.34 23.15 -11.32
C LYS A 449 33.31 22.27 -10.52
N ALA A 450 32.80 21.40 -9.64
CA ALA A 450 33.62 20.52 -8.85
C ALA A 450 34.50 19.61 -9.73
N ASP A 451 35.76 19.49 -9.33
CA ASP A 451 36.61 18.40 -9.79
C ASP A 451 36.24 17.14 -8.99
N TYR A 452 35.30 16.35 -9.54
CA TYR A 452 34.77 15.16 -8.85
C TYR A 452 35.86 14.18 -8.44
N ALA A 453 36.92 14.02 -9.23
CA ALA A 453 38.02 13.13 -8.89
C ALA A 453 38.76 13.63 -7.63
N LYS A 454 39.04 14.93 -7.57
CA LYS A 454 39.68 15.56 -6.40
C LYS A 454 38.77 15.56 -5.16
N VAL A 455 37.46 15.77 -5.35
CA VAL A 455 36.47 15.68 -4.26
C VAL A 455 36.44 14.28 -3.69
N GLN A 456 36.38 13.25 -4.55
CA GLN A 456 36.42 11.85 -4.14
C GLN A 456 37.74 11.49 -3.44
N GLU A 457 38.90 11.91 -3.97
CA GLU A 457 40.21 11.71 -3.35
C GLU A 457 40.26 12.31 -1.93
N THR A 458 39.76 13.54 -1.77
CA THR A 458 39.71 14.24 -0.48
C THR A 458 38.81 13.51 0.52
N TRP A 459 37.62 13.08 0.08
CA TRP A 459 36.68 12.33 0.92
C TRP A 459 37.26 10.98 1.36
N MET A 460 37.86 10.23 0.44
CA MET A 460 38.54 8.96 0.78
C MET A 460 39.68 9.18 1.77
N SER A 461 40.52 10.20 1.56
CA SER A 461 41.59 10.54 2.50
C SER A 461 41.05 10.91 3.89
N ASN A 462 39.91 11.60 3.97
CA ASN A 462 39.26 11.92 5.23
C ASN A 462 38.70 10.67 5.93
N LEU A 463 38.13 9.71 5.19
CA LEU A 463 37.67 8.44 5.74
C LEU A 463 38.84 7.57 6.23
N GLU A 464 39.94 7.51 5.50
CA GLU A 464 41.16 6.81 5.95
C GLU A 464 41.72 7.43 7.23
N GLY A 465 41.79 8.77 7.29
CA GLY A 465 42.17 9.50 8.49
C GLY A 465 41.22 9.21 9.66
N PHE A 466 39.92 9.16 9.39
CA PHE A 466 38.91 8.79 10.38
C PHE A 466 39.13 7.38 10.94
N VAL A 467 39.33 6.38 10.07
CA VAL A 467 39.59 4.99 10.49
C VAL A 467 40.90 4.87 11.25
N LYS A 468 41.92 5.67 10.91
CA LYS A 468 43.17 5.74 11.67
C LYS A 468 42.96 6.24 13.09
N ASP A 469 42.15 7.28 13.26
CA ASP A 469 41.95 7.94 14.56
C ASP A 469 40.87 7.26 15.43
N TYR A 470 39.87 6.65 14.79
CA TYR A 470 38.66 6.10 15.44
C TYR A 470 38.38 4.64 15.07
N GLY A 471 39.32 3.91 14.47
CA GLY A 471 39.03 2.59 13.90
C GLY A 471 38.49 1.54 14.87
N ASP A 472 38.63 1.73 16.19
CA ASP A 472 38.17 0.84 17.25
C ASP A 472 36.73 1.10 17.71
N VAL A 473 36.07 2.15 17.23
CA VAL A 473 34.68 2.47 17.61
C VAL A 473 33.69 2.01 16.54
N PRO A 474 32.43 1.71 16.90
CA PRO A 474 31.44 1.17 15.95
C PRO A 474 31.25 1.98 14.67
N ALA A 475 31.32 3.32 14.74
CA ALA A 475 31.20 4.21 13.58
C ALA A 475 32.28 3.97 12.50
N ALA A 476 33.42 3.36 12.86
CA ALA A 476 34.45 3.01 11.89
C ALA A 476 34.03 1.90 10.92
N ALA A 477 33.03 1.08 11.27
CA ALA A 477 32.48 0.08 10.36
C ALA A 477 31.90 0.73 9.09
N GLU A 478 31.09 1.79 9.24
CA GLU A 478 30.51 2.55 8.13
C GLU A 478 31.62 3.16 7.26
N ALA A 479 32.65 3.77 7.87
CA ALA A 479 33.76 4.36 7.12
C ALA A 479 34.58 3.32 6.33
N MET A 480 34.87 2.16 6.93
CA MET A 480 35.55 1.06 6.24
C MET A 480 34.70 0.51 5.09
N LEU A 481 33.38 0.45 5.28
CA LEU A 481 32.46 0.00 4.23
C LEU A 481 32.50 0.96 3.04
N GLN A 482 32.39 2.27 3.28
CA GLN A 482 32.42 3.31 2.25
C GLN A 482 33.74 3.30 1.47
N LEU A 483 34.88 3.10 2.16
CA LEU A 483 36.19 2.92 1.52
C LEU A 483 36.22 1.68 0.62
N GLY A 484 35.72 0.54 1.12
CA GLY A 484 35.63 -0.71 0.36
C GLY A 484 34.80 -0.54 -0.92
N ILE A 485 33.60 0.02 -0.82
CA ILE A 485 32.71 0.28 -1.97
C ILE A 485 33.39 1.19 -2.99
N SER A 486 33.99 2.28 -2.54
CA SER A 486 34.62 3.26 -3.43
C SER A 486 35.78 2.67 -4.23
N LEU A 487 36.63 1.88 -3.56
CA LEU A 487 37.75 1.20 -4.22
C LEU A 487 37.27 0.09 -5.15
N GLU A 488 36.21 -0.61 -4.79
CA GLU A 488 35.60 -1.62 -5.66
C GLU A 488 35.11 -0.99 -6.98
N TYR A 489 34.43 0.15 -6.91
CA TYR A 489 33.98 0.91 -8.08
C TYR A 489 35.13 1.50 -8.90
N ALA A 490 36.24 1.83 -8.25
CA ALA A 490 37.46 2.25 -8.93
C ALA A 490 38.23 1.09 -9.59
N GLY A 491 37.77 -0.17 -9.44
CA GLY A 491 38.45 -1.36 -9.97
C GLY A 491 39.64 -1.83 -9.13
N GLU A 492 39.85 -1.26 -7.95
CA GLU A 492 40.93 -1.57 -7.01
C GLU A 492 40.51 -2.73 -6.09
N THR A 493 40.15 -3.87 -6.69
CA THR A 493 39.50 -5.01 -6.02
C THR A 493 40.26 -5.51 -4.79
N GLU A 494 41.59 -5.64 -4.87
CA GLU A 494 42.38 -6.14 -3.74
C GLU A 494 42.32 -5.19 -2.53
N LYS A 495 42.38 -3.88 -2.78
CA LYS A 495 42.27 -2.86 -1.71
C LYS A 495 40.85 -2.82 -1.14
N ALA A 496 39.83 -2.97 -1.98
CA ALA A 496 38.44 -3.06 -1.53
C ALA A 496 38.24 -4.25 -0.58
N GLN A 497 38.73 -5.44 -0.96
CA GLN A 497 38.67 -6.63 -0.11
C GLN A 497 39.41 -6.45 1.20
N GLN A 498 40.55 -5.75 1.22
CA GLN A 498 41.27 -5.44 2.46
C GLN A 498 40.42 -4.59 3.41
N TRP A 499 39.70 -3.59 2.92
CA TRP A 499 38.81 -2.77 3.75
C TRP A 499 37.60 -3.54 4.26
N TYR A 500 36.95 -4.34 3.40
CA TYR A 500 35.88 -5.21 3.82
C TYR A 500 36.35 -6.22 4.88
N GLN A 501 37.55 -6.79 4.71
CA GLN A 501 38.09 -7.75 5.67
C GLN A 501 38.38 -7.07 7.01
N GLN A 502 38.96 -5.86 6.99
CA GLN A 502 39.16 -5.07 8.22
C GLN A 502 37.85 -4.80 8.95
N LEU A 503 36.79 -4.44 8.23
CA LEU A 503 35.45 -4.25 8.80
C LEU A 503 34.98 -5.54 9.47
N VAL A 504 35.04 -6.67 8.76
CA VAL A 504 34.58 -7.97 9.24
C VAL A 504 35.35 -8.45 10.48
N ASP A 505 36.66 -8.26 10.49
CA ASP A 505 37.53 -8.71 11.58
C ASP A 505 37.32 -7.86 12.85
N ARG A 506 37.12 -6.56 12.68
CA ARG A 506 37.02 -5.60 13.80
C ARG A 506 35.60 -5.47 14.32
N PHE A 507 34.61 -5.61 13.45
CA PHE A 507 33.19 -5.41 13.75
C PHE A 507 32.33 -6.58 13.24
N PRO A 508 32.60 -7.83 13.63
CA PRO A 508 31.94 -9.01 13.06
C PRO A 508 30.41 -9.06 13.25
N ASN A 509 29.89 -8.28 14.22
CA ASN A 509 28.48 -8.18 14.57
C ASN A 509 27.82 -6.88 14.08
N SER A 510 28.52 -6.02 13.34
CA SER A 510 27.87 -4.85 12.74
C SER A 510 26.93 -5.28 11.62
N PRO A 511 25.84 -4.53 11.36
CA PRO A 511 24.97 -4.78 10.21
C PRO A 511 25.76 -4.82 8.89
N ASP A 512 26.78 -3.96 8.75
CA ASP A 512 27.63 -3.85 7.57
C ASP A 512 28.51 -5.09 7.33
N ALA A 513 28.86 -5.83 8.39
CA ALA A 513 29.78 -6.96 8.28
C ALA A 513 29.20 -8.12 7.47
N ALA A 514 27.88 -8.33 7.50
CA ALA A 514 27.24 -9.36 6.70
C ALA A 514 27.41 -9.08 5.19
N LYS A 515 27.13 -7.85 4.76
CA LYS A 515 27.30 -7.45 3.36
C LYS A 515 28.76 -7.36 2.94
N ALA A 516 29.66 -6.92 3.83
CA ALA A 516 31.10 -6.94 3.57
C ALA A 516 31.64 -8.36 3.34
N LYS A 517 31.18 -9.35 4.13
CA LYS A 517 31.47 -10.78 3.87
C LYS A 517 30.95 -11.23 2.51
N GLY A 518 29.72 -10.83 2.17
CA GLY A 518 29.12 -11.08 0.86
C GLY A 518 29.94 -10.49 -0.29
N ALA A 519 30.45 -9.27 -0.12
CA ALA A 519 31.27 -8.58 -1.13
C ALA A 519 32.62 -9.27 -1.32
N ILE A 520 33.30 -9.64 -0.22
CA ILE A 520 34.53 -10.45 -0.27
C ILE A 520 34.27 -11.76 -1.02
N ARG A 521 33.19 -12.47 -0.67
CA ARG A 521 32.78 -13.70 -1.34
C ARG A 521 32.55 -13.47 -2.83
N ARG A 522 31.74 -12.47 -3.20
CA ARG A 522 31.45 -12.12 -4.59
C ARG A 522 32.72 -11.83 -5.37
N LEU A 523 33.59 -10.97 -4.88
CA LEU A 523 34.84 -10.60 -5.57
C LEU A 523 35.78 -11.79 -5.76
N ASN A 524 35.78 -12.76 -4.81
CA ASN A 524 36.54 -14.00 -4.93
C ASN A 524 35.92 -15.04 -5.89
N LEU A 525 34.71 -14.83 -6.41
CA LEU A 525 34.08 -15.76 -7.33
C LEU A 525 34.64 -15.67 -8.75
N VAL A 526 35.43 -14.65 -9.12
CA VAL A 526 36.02 -14.55 -10.45
C VAL A 526 36.86 -15.80 -10.76
N GLY A 527 36.56 -16.46 -11.88
CA GLY A 527 37.14 -17.75 -12.28
C GLY A 527 36.54 -18.98 -11.59
N GLN A 528 35.70 -18.81 -10.57
CA GLN A 528 35.02 -19.88 -9.84
C GLN A 528 33.58 -20.06 -10.32
N ARG A 529 33.02 -21.25 -10.10
CA ARG A 529 31.61 -21.51 -10.39
C ARG A 529 30.71 -20.79 -9.39
N LEU A 530 29.71 -20.08 -9.92
CA LEU A 530 28.63 -19.52 -9.12
C LEU A 530 27.49 -20.52 -8.99
N GLU A 531 27.07 -20.76 -7.76
CA GLU A 531 25.81 -21.43 -7.45
C GLU A 531 24.80 -20.34 -7.07
N LEU A 532 23.73 -20.23 -7.86
CA LEU A 532 22.65 -19.28 -7.66
C LEU A 532 21.32 -19.98 -7.95
N GLN A 533 20.44 -19.95 -6.96
CA GLN A 533 19.09 -20.47 -7.04
C GLN A 533 18.17 -19.53 -6.26
N GLY A 534 16.96 -19.34 -6.75
CA GLY A 534 15.92 -18.58 -6.08
C GLY A 534 14.56 -18.87 -6.69
N HIS A 535 13.52 -18.22 -6.16
CA HIS A 535 12.17 -18.35 -6.70
C HIS A 535 11.75 -17.08 -7.43
N ASP A 536 11.00 -17.26 -8.50
CA ASP A 536 10.29 -16.17 -9.15
C ASP A 536 9.06 -15.72 -8.33
N PRO A 537 8.42 -14.58 -8.68
CA PRO A 537 7.27 -14.08 -7.93
C PRO A 537 6.02 -14.98 -7.98
N GLN A 538 6.03 -16.01 -8.83
CA GLN A 538 5.00 -17.03 -8.95
C GLN A 538 5.38 -18.34 -8.22
N GLY A 539 6.55 -18.38 -7.56
CA GLY A 539 7.07 -19.55 -6.85
C GLY A 539 7.80 -20.56 -7.74
N GLY A 540 8.05 -20.24 -9.01
CA GLY A 540 8.84 -21.05 -9.93
C GLY A 540 10.33 -21.01 -9.58
N LEU A 541 11.00 -22.15 -9.66
CA LEU A 541 12.44 -22.23 -9.37
C LEU A 541 13.25 -21.65 -10.52
N VAL A 542 14.11 -20.68 -10.21
CA VAL A 542 15.13 -20.15 -11.12
C VAL A 542 16.49 -20.65 -10.65
N ASP A 543 17.15 -21.44 -11.48
CA ASP A 543 18.43 -22.08 -11.15
C ASP A 543 19.46 -21.79 -12.24
N LEU A 544 20.60 -21.19 -11.85
CA LEU A 544 21.68 -20.85 -12.77
C LEU A 544 22.25 -22.08 -13.49
N SER A 545 22.20 -23.26 -12.88
CA SER A 545 22.66 -24.51 -13.51
C SER A 545 21.84 -24.89 -14.75
N ALA A 546 20.58 -24.44 -14.84
CA ALA A 546 19.74 -24.66 -16.02
C ALA A 546 20.21 -23.87 -17.27
N TYR A 547 21.15 -22.93 -17.09
CA TYR A 547 21.68 -22.06 -18.15
C TYR A 547 23.08 -22.45 -18.62
N ARG A 548 23.60 -23.61 -18.21
CA ARG A 548 24.90 -24.12 -18.70
C ARG A 548 24.91 -24.20 -20.23
N GLY A 549 26.07 -23.88 -20.82
CA GLY A 549 26.22 -23.73 -22.26
C GLY A 549 25.88 -22.32 -22.80
N LYS A 550 25.44 -21.40 -21.94
CA LYS A 550 25.15 -20.01 -22.30
C LYS A 550 25.99 -19.04 -21.46
N VAL A 551 26.31 -17.89 -22.04
CA VAL A 551 26.72 -16.74 -21.25
C VAL A 551 25.51 -16.23 -20.48
N VAL A 552 25.66 -15.93 -19.18
CA VAL A 552 24.56 -15.43 -18.34
C VAL A 552 24.94 -14.09 -17.73
N LEU A 553 24.07 -13.10 -17.88
CA LEU A 553 24.11 -11.85 -17.11
C LEU A 553 23.15 -11.97 -15.93
N ILE A 554 23.66 -11.82 -14.71
CA ILE A 554 22.85 -11.73 -13.50
C ILE A 554 22.78 -10.27 -13.11
N GLN A 555 21.60 -9.67 -13.23
CA GLN A 555 21.39 -8.24 -12.95
C GLN A 555 20.63 -8.08 -11.63
N PHE A 556 21.28 -7.46 -10.65
CA PHE A 556 20.59 -6.91 -9.47
C PHE A 556 19.98 -5.56 -9.84
N TRP A 557 18.67 -5.40 -9.60
CA TRP A 557 17.94 -4.20 -9.96
C TRP A 557 16.71 -3.97 -9.07
N ALA A 558 16.07 -2.80 -9.17
CA ALA A 558 14.80 -2.51 -8.51
C ALA A 558 13.97 -1.53 -9.36
N SER A 559 12.64 -1.50 -9.17
CA SER A 559 11.71 -0.64 -9.93
C SER A 559 11.98 0.85 -9.74
N TRP A 560 12.47 1.23 -8.57
CA TRP A 560 12.88 2.60 -8.21
C TRP A 560 14.28 2.98 -8.71
N CYS A 561 15.05 2.03 -9.28
CA CYS A 561 16.39 2.29 -9.80
C CYS A 561 16.32 2.77 -11.27
N GLU A 562 16.42 4.09 -11.49
CA GLU A 562 16.39 4.67 -12.83
C GLU A 562 17.50 4.14 -13.76
N PRO A 563 18.78 4.07 -13.34
CA PRO A 563 19.83 3.53 -14.20
C PRO A 563 19.58 2.06 -14.59
N CYS A 564 18.98 1.27 -13.69
CA CYS A 564 18.61 -0.10 -14.00
C CYS A 564 17.57 -0.19 -15.13
N LYS A 565 16.58 0.71 -15.14
CA LYS A 565 15.58 0.79 -16.20
C LYS A 565 16.20 1.21 -17.54
N GLN A 566 17.21 2.08 -17.52
CA GLN A 566 17.97 2.48 -18.71
C GLN A 566 18.78 1.33 -19.32
N ASP A 567 19.21 0.36 -18.50
CA ASP A 567 19.93 -0.84 -18.97
C ASP A 567 19.01 -1.87 -19.64
N MET A 568 17.72 -1.91 -19.29
CA MET A 568 16.80 -2.94 -19.77
C MET A 568 16.66 -2.99 -21.30
N PRO A 569 16.52 -1.86 -22.03
CA PRO A 569 16.54 -1.87 -23.49
C PRO A 569 17.82 -2.46 -24.08
N LEU A 570 18.98 -2.16 -23.50
CA LEU A 570 20.27 -2.71 -23.92
C LEU A 570 20.32 -4.22 -23.70
N LEU A 571 19.85 -4.70 -22.54
CA LEU A 571 19.78 -6.14 -22.26
C LEU A 571 18.83 -6.88 -23.22
N LYS A 572 17.70 -6.27 -23.57
CA LYS A 572 16.77 -6.80 -24.59
C LYS A 572 17.45 -6.89 -25.97
N ASP A 573 18.18 -5.86 -26.37
CA ASP A 573 18.97 -5.86 -27.61
C ASP A 573 20.04 -6.96 -27.62
N LEU A 574 20.79 -7.11 -26.52
CA LEU A 574 21.82 -8.14 -26.39
C LEU A 574 21.22 -9.55 -26.49
N ILE A 575 20.11 -9.82 -25.82
CA ILE A 575 19.40 -11.11 -25.95
C ILE A 575 18.99 -11.35 -27.40
N SER A 576 18.47 -10.33 -28.08
CA SER A 576 18.09 -10.42 -29.49
C SER A 576 19.29 -10.75 -30.40
N ARG A 577 20.43 -10.09 -30.20
CA ARG A 577 21.63 -10.26 -31.04
C ARG A 577 22.36 -11.59 -30.81
N TYR A 578 22.48 -12.03 -29.56
CA TYR A 578 23.22 -13.27 -29.22
C TYR A 578 22.30 -14.51 -29.21
N GLY A 579 20.99 -14.32 -29.19
CA GLY A 579 20.00 -15.39 -29.26
C GLY A 579 20.21 -16.44 -28.16
N SER A 580 20.27 -17.72 -28.54
CA SER A 580 20.40 -18.84 -27.60
C SER A 580 21.73 -18.88 -26.84
N LYS A 581 22.73 -18.08 -27.23
CA LYS A 581 24.07 -18.03 -26.62
C LYS A 581 24.13 -17.14 -25.37
N LEU A 582 23.15 -16.27 -25.16
CA LEU A 582 23.05 -15.36 -24.02
C LEU A 582 21.74 -15.58 -23.27
N ALA A 583 21.81 -15.50 -21.94
CA ALA A 583 20.65 -15.40 -21.07
C ALA A 583 20.84 -14.27 -20.05
N VAL A 584 19.73 -13.79 -19.51
CA VAL A 584 19.70 -12.86 -18.39
C VAL A 584 18.92 -13.52 -17.25
N ILE A 585 19.33 -13.27 -16.02
CA ILE A 585 18.58 -13.56 -14.80
C ILE A 585 18.53 -12.25 -14.02
N GLY A 586 17.33 -11.76 -13.72
CA GLY A 586 17.19 -10.62 -12.83
C GLY A 586 17.11 -11.09 -11.38
N ILE A 587 17.73 -10.35 -10.47
CA ILE A 587 17.49 -10.45 -9.03
C ILE A 587 16.91 -9.10 -8.61
N ASN A 588 15.62 -9.07 -8.33
CA ASN A 588 14.92 -7.85 -8.00
C ASN A 588 15.02 -7.58 -6.49
N LEU A 589 15.34 -6.33 -6.16
CA LEU A 589 15.53 -5.81 -4.81
C LEU A 589 14.48 -4.74 -4.47
N ASP A 590 13.27 -4.85 -5.04
CA ASP A 590 12.12 -4.10 -4.52
C ASP A 590 11.78 -4.54 -3.10
N ASN A 591 11.09 -3.69 -2.35
CA ASN A 591 10.75 -4.01 -0.96
C ASN A 591 9.63 -5.05 -0.86
N SER A 592 8.85 -5.26 -1.93
CA SER A 592 7.77 -6.25 -1.99
C SER A 592 7.62 -6.89 -3.36
N ALA A 593 7.10 -8.12 -3.39
CA ALA A 593 6.82 -8.85 -4.62
C ALA A 593 5.78 -8.12 -5.49
N ASP A 594 4.90 -7.33 -4.88
CA ASP A 594 3.84 -6.61 -5.59
C ASP A 594 4.40 -5.42 -6.36
N GLN A 595 5.41 -4.72 -5.84
CA GLN A 595 6.14 -3.68 -6.60
C GLN A 595 6.75 -4.27 -7.88
N LEU A 596 7.41 -5.43 -7.75
CA LEU A 596 7.96 -6.15 -8.89
C LEU A 596 6.86 -6.60 -9.87
N LYS A 597 5.77 -7.19 -9.40
CA LYS A 597 4.67 -7.65 -10.26
C LYS A 597 4.03 -6.50 -11.03
N SER A 598 3.78 -5.37 -10.36
CA SER A 598 3.25 -4.16 -10.99
C SER A 598 4.19 -3.64 -12.07
N PHE A 599 5.50 -3.56 -11.77
CA PHE A 599 6.49 -3.18 -12.77
C PHE A 599 6.50 -4.11 -13.97
N LEU A 600 6.47 -5.45 -13.76
CA LEU A 600 6.48 -6.43 -14.83
C LEU A 600 5.20 -6.44 -15.69
N ALA A 601 4.06 -6.04 -15.12
CA ALA A 601 2.80 -5.92 -15.85
C ALA A 601 2.89 -4.81 -16.93
N GLU A 602 3.55 -3.70 -16.59
CA GLU A 602 3.77 -2.57 -17.50
C GLU A 602 5.01 -2.77 -18.38
N ASN A 603 6.06 -3.38 -17.84
CA ASN A 603 7.37 -3.52 -18.45
C ASN A 603 7.74 -4.99 -18.61
N ARG A 604 7.28 -5.60 -19.71
CA ARG A 604 7.59 -7.01 -19.99
C ARG A 604 9.11 -7.21 -20.13
N LEU A 605 9.67 -8.01 -19.24
CA LEU A 605 11.06 -8.49 -19.29
C LEU A 605 11.05 -9.96 -19.74
N PRO A 606 11.71 -10.33 -20.86
CA PRO A 606 11.68 -11.70 -21.39
C PRO A 606 12.61 -12.68 -20.64
N TRP A 607 13.07 -12.33 -19.44
CA TRP A 607 13.94 -13.14 -18.60
C TRP A 607 13.37 -13.29 -17.19
N PRO A 608 13.67 -14.40 -16.48
CA PRO A 608 13.14 -14.64 -15.15
C PRO A 608 13.68 -13.62 -14.14
N GLN A 609 12.89 -13.40 -13.09
CA GLN A 609 13.25 -12.57 -11.95
C GLN A 609 13.28 -13.46 -10.72
N ILE A 610 14.37 -13.46 -9.97
CA ILE A 610 14.42 -13.97 -8.60
C ILE A 610 13.97 -12.83 -7.69
N PHE A 611 13.13 -13.15 -6.71
CA PHE A 611 12.69 -12.19 -5.70
C PHE A 611 12.73 -12.83 -4.30
N GLU A 612 13.30 -12.08 -3.34
CA GLU A 612 13.19 -12.34 -1.91
C GLU A 612 12.94 -11.01 -1.19
N GLU A 613 12.11 -11.04 -0.14
CA GLU A 613 11.78 -9.83 0.63
C GLU A 613 13.02 -9.23 1.33
N GLY A 614 13.00 -7.92 1.57
CA GLY A 614 14.06 -7.19 2.28
C GLY A 614 14.89 -6.24 1.41
N GLY A 615 14.60 -6.10 0.11
CA GLY A 615 15.25 -5.12 -0.77
C GLY A 615 16.78 -5.28 -0.79
N LEU A 616 17.52 -4.19 -0.53
CA LEU A 616 18.98 -4.22 -0.43
C LEU A 616 19.51 -5.03 0.76
N ASP A 617 18.66 -5.37 1.73
CA ASP A 617 18.98 -6.24 2.88
C ASP A 617 18.49 -7.67 2.68
N SER A 618 17.85 -7.97 1.54
CA SER A 618 17.44 -9.34 1.19
C SER A 618 18.63 -10.30 1.18
N LYS A 619 18.34 -11.58 1.35
CA LYS A 619 19.37 -12.62 1.38
C LYS A 619 20.25 -12.63 0.11
N PRO A 620 19.72 -12.55 -1.13
CA PRO A 620 20.56 -12.49 -2.33
C PRO A 620 21.50 -11.27 -2.35
N ALA A 621 21.03 -10.10 -1.91
CA ALA A 621 21.84 -8.88 -1.84
C ALA A 621 22.93 -8.99 -0.77
N THR A 622 22.60 -9.54 0.41
CA THR A 622 23.54 -9.71 1.50
C THR A 622 24.58 -10.79 1.21
N ASP A 623 24.18 -11.95 0.67
CA ASP A 623 25.06 -13.08 0.36
C ASP A 623 26.13 -12.76 -0.69
N LEU A 624 25.86 -11.78 -1.55
CA LEU A 624 26.76 -11.32 -2.61
C LEU A 624 27.27 -9.88 -2.36
N GLY A 625 26.91 -9.25 -1.24
CA GLY A 625 27.38 -7.91 -0.87
C GLY A 625 27.07 -6.86 -1.93
N VAL A 626 25.80 -6.74 -2.30
CA VAL A 626 25.28 -5.74 -3.22
C VAL A 626 24.88 -4.50 -2.43
N PHE A 627 25.59 -3.39 -2.65
CA PHE A 627 25.36 -2.11 -1.97
C PHE A 627 24.58 -1.11 -2.82
N THR A 628 24.64 -1.28 -4.12
CA THR A 628 24.28 -0.27 -5.11
C THR A 628 23.73 -0.95 -6.36
N LEU A 629 22.81 -0.26 -7.03
CA LEU A 629 22.16 -0.78 -8.22
C LEU A 629 22.39 0.16 -9.41
N PRO A 630 22.49 -0.39 -10.65
CA PRO A 630 22.54 -1.82 -10.97
C PRO A 630 23.88 -2.46 -10.56
N THR A 631 23.85 -3.75 -10.23
CA THR A 631 25.05 -4.60 -10.13
C THR A 631 24.89 -5.76 -11.11
N VAL A 632 25.86 -5.96 -11.99
CA VAL A 632 25.81 -7.00 -13.04
C VAL A 632 26.98 -7.97 -12.89
N ILE A 633 26.64 -9.26 -12.73
CA ILE A 633 27.60 -10.36 -12.72
C ILE A 633 27.54 -11.08 -14.07
N LEU A 634 28.69 -11.29 -14.70
CA LEU A 634 28.83 -12.03 -15.95
C LEU A 634 29.34 -13.43 -15.68
N VAL A 635 28.66 -14.43 -16.22
CA VAL A 635 28.97 -15.85 -16.06
C VAL A 635 29.19 -16.49 -17.43
N ASP A 636 30.24 -17.31 -17.55
CA ASP A 636 30.58 -18.06 -18.76
C ASP A 636 29.72 -19.34 -18.94
N PRO A 637 29.78 -20.01 -20.12
CA PRO A 637 29.01 -21.22 -20.40
C PRO A 637 29.22 -22.39 -19.42
N GLU A 638 30.37 -22.45 -18.75
CA GLU A 638 30.66 -23.49 -17.76
C GLU A 638 30.15 -23.13 -16.35
N GLY A 639 29.52 -21.95 -16.21
CA GLY A 639 28.98 -21.44 -14.96
C GLY A 639 29.99 -20.68 -14.11
N ARG A 640 31.16 -20.30 -14.65
CA ARG A 640 32.17 -19.55 -13.91
C ARG A 640 31.99 -18.05 -14.03
N VAL A 641 32.24 -17.30 -12.96
CA VAL A 641 32.13 -15.84 -13.00
C VAL A 641 33.31 -15.25 -13.77
N VAL A 642 33.01 -14.38 -14.72
CA VAL A 642 33.98 -13.62 -15.52
C VAL A 642 34.16 -12.21 -14.94
N SER A 643 33.08 -11.59 -14.47
CA SER A 643 33.09 -10.27 -13.83
C SER A 643 31.98 -10.14 -12.81
N CYS A 644 32.23 -9.41 -11.72
CA CYS A 644 31.28 -9.17 -10.63
C CYS A 644 30.67 -7.76 -10.63
N ASN A 645 31.22 -6.85 -11.45
CA ASN A 645 30.83 -5.43 -11.56
C ASN A 645 30.96 -4.99 -13.01
N LEU A 646 30.15 -5.58 -13.88
CA LEU A 646 30.22 -5.29 -15.30
C LEU A 646 29.51 -3.95 -15.62
N SER A 647 30.29 -2.96 -16.05
CA SER A 647 29.73 -1.71 -16.60
C SER A 647 29.01 -1.97 -17.91
N THR A 648 27.90 -1.27 -18.13
CA THR A 648 27.06 -1.36 -19.32
C THR A 648 27.79 -1.06 -20.62
N ALA A 649 28.77 -0.15 -20.58
CA ALA A 649 29.63 0.16 -21.73
C ALA A 649 30.49 -1.03 -22.18
N GLY A 650 30.85 -1.94 -21.27
CA GLY A 650 31.75 -3.08 -21.54
C GLY A 650 31.04 -4.41 -21.81
N ILE A 651 29.72 -4.48 -21.66
CA ILE A 651 28.97 -5.75 -21.72
C ILE A 651 29.17 -6.47 -23.06
N ASP A 652 28.99 -5.76 -24.18
CA ASP A 652 29.02 -6.37 -25.50
C ASP A 652 30.40 -6.95 -25.86
N GLU A 653 31.47 -6.24 -25.54
CA GLU A 653 32.84 -6.69 -25.80
C GLU A 653 33.20 -7.94 -24.99
N GLN A 654 32.80 -7.96 -23.71
CA GLN A 654 33.02 -9.11 -22.83
C GLN A 654 32.27 -10.34 -23.34
N ILE A 655 30.99 -10.20 -23.72
CA ILE A 655 30.22 -11.30 -24.31
C ILE A 655 30.89 -11.80 -25.60
N LYS A 656 31.31 -10.92 -26.50
CA LYS A 656 32.02 -11.30 -27.75
C LYS A 656 33.28 -12.12 -27.48
N SER A 657 34.00 -11.82 -26.41
CA SER A 657 35.23 -12.53 -26.07
C SER A 657 34.98 -13.98 -25.66
N ILE A 658 33.81 -14.27 -25.08
CA ILE A 658 33.43 -15.60 -24.57
C ILE A 658 32.74 -16.44 -25.64
N VAL A 659 31.91 -15.82 -26.49
CA VAL A 659 31.01 -16.50 -27.45
C VAL A 659 31.71 -16.92 -28.76
N ARG A 660 33.03 -16.70 -28.88
CA ARG A 660 33.82 -16.95 -30.10
C ARG A 660 33.67 -18.37 -30.66
#